data_AF-A0A842WB29-F1
#
_entry.id   AF-A0A842WB29-F1
#
_cell.length_a   1.000
_cell.length_b   1.000
_cell.length_c   1.000
_cell.angle_alpha   90.00
_cell.angle_beta   90.00
_cell.angle_gamma   90.00
#
_symmetry.space_group_name_H-M   'P 1'
#
loop_
_entity.id
_entity.type
_entity.pdbx_description
1 polymer ?
#
loop_
_entity_poly.entity_id
_entity_poly.type
_entity_poly.pdbx_seq_one_letter_code
_entity_poly.pdbx_strand_id
1 'polypeptide(L)'
;MKKAQVTIFIIIGIILLITLGTAIYLATQIIIKPKTPTTQTPIQSYVQDCIQQTAIIALKKIGDNGGYLSFENPYRNLKLDTNPAEGDALAISEIGLYSIPYWWYMKTPNKCNNCYLTSDNMPLLPEIEEQVNNYVTANLDKCINDFRQFSPEYMITTEEKPIIETFITKENILISSDYPITINKNGQKTKINEFETELTVRFKDIHDLAQEIINLEKNQGIFEERIIHMLSAHMGAAYDKLPPISEITHDYYLITWAKEAVKIRIQQILNSYAPLLRFYGTKNQIDINVQNKYAEGFYNAMQIEDLTKKYNLFVDVSYNNWPFYFSINPNPLTGTYHKQNFPYDILPPFQTNTYEFYYDLSIPLLVQIRDPSAFSGEGYTLNFAIETNIRDNKKPNEWNIGEGTLGLWDSSNVDSEMYTTERKHGECKSTGEEYQCSIDNKKYNTIMQCAEMCYTSEEKTKKPSVLKTEFCSEEQKLSGKIKIKTKSEKNPVPAAGISYKCGNYKTCSIGSTDSDGELETKLPICYGGVLSAHKQGYYSSKKILNTEINKAETIELELTPEKEFTASFKKIPITAVQTKQGIEGRCCEQKTKPLSTQKATLRLEKVKEKPYESEFVQAVMIDEDTSIKLIPGKYTVTMQYLDEIGIVIPAKCKKVCTEETDEMKACRTACDQQEDFVEQNCKIAFASVPDWCEDSDFAMTACKEHCTETKCKKWMRIPEEPLNIRPALLGGAVIDSLNGYWEVTEADLQSGLTHVTFSVLEVPTPTCLDSKGCSYPPCIGLDEMGKTKKYSDKFRAEIEPVFG
;
A
#
# COMPACT_ATOMS: atom_id res chain seq x y z
N MET A 1 -13.76 41.02 -73.62
CA MET A 1 -13.72 41.06 -72.14
C MET A 1 -12.64 40.13 -71.55
N LYS A 2 -11.36 40.23 -71.95
CA LYS A 2 -10.26 39.42 -71.36
C LYS A 2 -9.03 40.23 -70.88
N LYS A 3 -9.05 41.56 -70.98
CA LYS A 3 -7.97 42.44 -70.50
C LYS A 3 -8.31 43.22 -69.22
N ALA A 4 -9.59 43.42 -68.90
CA ALA A 4 -10.03 44.14 -67.69
C ALA A 4 -10.01 43.29 -66.41
N GLN A 5 -10.12 41.96 -66.52
CA GLN A 5 -10.03 41.05 -65.36
C GLN A 5 -8.59 40.94 -64.83
N VAL A 6 -7.60 40.98 -65.71
CA VAL A 6 -6.18 40.89 -65.31
C VAL A 6 -5.77 42.11 -64.47
N THR A 7 -6.24 43.31 -64.82
CA THR A 7 -5.96 44.53 -64.07
C THR A 7 -6.55 44.50 -62.66
N ILE A 8 -7.72 43.89 -62.48
CA ILE A 8 -8.36 43.74 -61.15
C ILE A 8 -7.52 42.83 -60.25
N PHE A 9 -7.02 41.70 -60.76
CA PHE A 9 -6.17 40.81 -59.96
C PHE A 9 -4.82 41.44 -59.60
N ILE A 10 -4.26 42.28 -60.47
CA ILE A 10 -3.02 43.03 -60.17
C ILE A 10 -3.28 44.08 -59.08
N ILE A 11 -4.39 44.81 -59.13
CA ILE A 11 -4.75 45.80 -58.11
C ILE A 11 -4.99 45.13 -56.75
N ILE A 12 -5.72 44.02 -56.73
CA ILE A 12 -5.95 43.26 -55.49
C ILE A 12 -4.63 42.72 -54.93
N GLY A 13 -3.75 42.21 -55.80
CA GLY A 13 -2.42 41.73 -55.39
C GLY A 13 -1.55 42.83 -54.77
N ILE A 14 -1.56 44.03 -55.33
CA ILE A 14 -0.82 45.18 -54.80
C ILE A 14 -1.41 45.63 -53.47
N ILE A 15 -2.74 45.70 -53.35
CA ILE A 15 -3.40 46.07 -52.08
C ILE A 15 -3.05 45.06 -50.99
N LEU A 16 -3.06 43.76 -51.31
CA LEU A 16 -2.75 42.70 -50.36
C LEU A 16 -1.26 42.72 -49.94
N LEU A 17 -0.36 43.06 -50.88
CA LEU A 17 1.07 43.25 -50.58
C LEU A 17 1.31 44.48 -49.70
N ILE A 18 0.61 45.59 -49.94
CA ILE A 18 0.74 46.81 -49.15
C ILE A 18 0.15 46.58 -47.76
N THR A 19 -1.02 45.96 -47.63
CA THR A 19 -1.61 45.69 -46.30
C THR A 19 -0.76 44.70 -45.50
N LEU A 20 -0.26 43.64 -46.12
CA LEU A 20 0.63 42.68 -45.46
C LEU A 20 1.98 43.33 -45.10
N GLY A 21 2.57 44.12 -46.00
CA GLY A 21 3.80 44.86 -45.75
C GLY A 21 3.66 45.90 -44.65
N THR A 22 2.52 46.59 -44.57
CA THR A 22 2.24 47.57 -43.51
C THR A 22 1.99 46.88 -42.18
N ALA A 23 1.28 45.75 -42.18
CA ALA A 23 1.07 44.94 -40.98
C ALA A 23 2.39 44.38 -40.43
N ILE A 24 3.28 43.89 -41.30
CA ILE A 24 4.63 43.45 -40.91
C ILE A 24 5.45 44.63 -40.40
N TYR A 25 5.43 45.79 -41.08
CA TYR A 25 6.16 46.98 -40.66
C TYR A 25 5.71 47.49 -39.28
N LEU A 26 4.39 47.54 -39.03
CA LEU A 26 3.84 47.91 -37.73
C LEU A 26 4.14 46.86 -36.66
N ALA A 27 4.07 45.57 -36.99
CA ALA A 27 4.46 44.49 -36.07
C ALA A 27 5.96 44.55 -35.71
N THR A 28 6.83 44.93 -36.65
CA THR A 28 8.27 45.10 -36.38
C THR A 28 8.61 46.33 -35.55
N GLN A 29 7.71 47.31 -35.41
CA GLN A 29 7.91 48.45 -34.49
C GLN A 29 7.48 48.12 -33.04
N ILE A 30 6.69 47.06 -32.85
CA ILE A 30 6.21 46.63 -31.53
C ILE A 30 7.18 45.62 -30.89
N ILE A 31 7.99 44.92 -31.69
CA ILE A 31 8.93 43.90 -31.21
C ILE A 31 10.35 44.44 -31.44
N ILE A 32 11.04 44.78 -30.34
CA ILE A 32 12.44 45.25 -30.22
C ILE A 32 12.66 46.77 -30.44
N LYS A 33 12.44 47.57 -29.39
CA LYS A 33 13.29 48.76 -29.18
C LYS A 33 14.73 48.23 -28.98
N PRO A 34 15.73 48.64 -29.78
CA PRO A 34 17.10 48.18 -29.57
C PRO A 34 17.58 48.63 -28.18
N LYS A 35 18.17 47.68 -27.43
CA LYS A 35 18.86 47.90 -26.16
C LYS A 35 19.95 48.95 -26.39
N THR A 36 19.64 50.22 -26.15
CA THR A 36 20.63 51.29 -26.17
C THR A 36 21.72 50.89 -25.16
N PRO A 37 23.00 50.87 -25.53
CA PRO A 37 24.08 50.58 -24.59
C PRO A 37 24.25 51.81 -23.69
N THR A 38 23.33 51.97 -22.75
CA THR A 38 23.43 52.93 -21.66
C THR A 38 24.54 52.42 -20.77
N THR A 39 25.61 53.19 -20.62
CA THR A 39 26.64 52.97 -19.60
C THR A 39 25.96 52.67 -18.27
N GLN A 40 25.97 51.39 -17.86
CA GLN A 40 25.33 50.94 -16.63
C GLN A 40 25.93 51.71 -15.46
N THR A 41 25.12 52.52 -14.81
CA THR A 41 25.55 53.21 -13.59
C THR A 41 25.44 52.23 -12.41
N PRO A 42 26.29 52.34 -11.37
CA PRO A 42 26.18 51.48 -10.18
C PRO A 42 24.79 51.50 -9.51
N ILE A 43 24.08 52.62 -9.61
CA ILE A 43 22.71 52.78 -9.11
C ILE A 43 21.73 51.95 -9.96
N GLN A 44 21.91 51.91 -11.28
CA GLN A 44 21.07 51.12 -12.16
C GLN A 44 21.20 49.62 -11.86
N SER A 45 22.43 49.11 -11.74
CA SER A 45 22.68 47.73 -11.36
C SER A 45 22.07 47.40 -10.00
N TYR A 46 22.20 48.29 -9.01
CA TYR A 46 21.61 48.06 -7.70
C TYR A 46 20.08 47.97 -7.70
N VAL A 47 19.39 48.83 -8.47
CA VAL A 47 17.93 48.75 -8.62
C VAL A 47 17.54 47.45 -9.31
N GLN A 48 18.23 47.07 -10.38
CA GLN A 48 18.01 45.80 -11.08
C GLN A 48 18.21 44.59 -10.17
N ASP A 49 19.26 44.59 -9.34
CA ASP A 49 19.55 43.56 -8.35
C ASP A 49 18.45 43.49 -7.29
N CYS A 50 17.93 44.63 -6.84
CA CYS A 50 16.82 44.66 -5.89
C CYS A 50 15.52 44.11 -6.49
N ILE A 51 15.20 44.47 -7.73
CA ILE A 51 14.06 43.90 -8.48
C ILE A 51 14.27 42.39 -8.62
N GLN A 52 15.47 41.95 -9.00
CA GLN A 52 15.82 40.54 -9.15
C GLN A 52 15.60 39.76 -7.85
N GLN A 53 16.18 40.22 -6.74
CA GLN A 53 16.10 39.54 -5.45
C GLN A 53 14.67 39.47 -4.92
N THR A 54 13.94 40.59 -4.98
CA THR A 54 12.54 40.62 -4.52
C THR A 54 11.64 39.71 -5.35
N ALA A 55 11.86 39.65 -6.66
CA ALA A 55 11.12 38.74 -7.54
C ALA A 55 11.48 37.26 -7.33
N ILE A 56 12.75 36.92 -7.12
CA ILE A 56 13.17 35.55 -6.77
C ILE A 56 12.50 35.12 -5.45
N ILE A 57 12.46 36.00 -4.45
CA ILE A 57 11.76 35.73 -3.18
C ILE A 57 10.26 35.50 -3.43
N ALA A 58 9.63 36.32 -4.26
CA ALA A 58 8.22 36.15 -4.64
C ALA A 58 7.96 34.78 -5.28
N LEU A 59 8.76 34.42 -6.28
CA LEU A 59 8.64 33.15 -7.00
C LEU A 59 8.87 31.95 -6.08
N LYS A 60 9.90 31.98 -5.22
CA LYS A 60 10.15 30.91 -4.24
C LYS A 60 8.96 30.73 -3.32
N LYS A 61 8.38 31.83 -2.79
CA LYS A 61 7.14 31.77 -1.99
C LYS A 61 5.98 31.16 -2.77
N ILE A 62 5.79 31.57 -4.03
CA ILE A 62 4.79 31.00 -4.93
C ILE A 62 4.99 29.49 -5.08
N GLY A 63 6.23 29.04 -5.28
CA GLY A 63 6.58 27.62 -5.38
C GLY A 63 6.31 26.84 -4.10
N ASP A 64 6.66 27.41 -2.94
CA ASP A 64 6.49 26.80 -1.62
C ASP A 64 5.01 26.67 -1.23
N ASN A 65 4.17 27.62 -1.64
CA ASN A 65 2.76 27.74 -1.23
C ASN A 65 1.75 27.31 -2.31
N GLY A 66 2.12 26.42 -3.24
CA GLY A 66 1.12 25.86 -4.16
C GLY A 66 0.74 26.74 -5.34
N GLY A 67 1.61 27.66 -5.75
CA GLY A 67 1.37 28.63 -6.82
C GLY A 67 0.84 29.99 -6.35
N TYR A 68 0.88 30.27 -5.04
CA TYR A 68 0.40 31.54 -4.47
C TYR A 68 1.39 32.18 -3.49
N LEU A 69 1.39 33.51 -3.34
CA LEU A 69 2.33 34.17 -2.41
C LEU A 69 2.08 33.88 -0.93
N SER A 70 0.81 33.73 -0.58
CA SER A 70 0.34 33.48 0.78
C SER A 70 -0.94 32.66 0.74
N PHE A 71 -1.22 31.98 1.84
CA PHE A 71 -2.46 31.23 2.01
C PHE A 71 -3.68 32.16 2.14
N GLU A 72 -3.53 33.27 2.86
CA GLU A 72 -4.47 34.40 2.81
C GLU A 72 -4.30 35.08 1.45
N ASN A 73 -5.09 34.63 0.47
CA ASN A 73 -5.01 35.13 -0.88
C ASN A 73 -6.35 35.80 -1.27
N PRO A 74 -6.34 37.07 -1.74
CA PRO A 74 -7.57 37.73 -2.23
C PRO A 74 -8.27 36.98 -3.39
N TYR A 75 -7.55 36.14 -4.16
CA TYR A 75 -8.10 35.43 -5.32
C TYR A 75 -8.90 34.16 -4.98
N ARG A 76 -8.73 33.57 -3.78
CA ARG A 76 -9.35 32.28 -3.41
C ARG A 76 -9.69 32.17 -1.92
N ASN A 77 -10.95 31.82 -1.63
CA ASN A 77 -11.39 31.38 -0.30
C ASN A 77 -11.23 29.86 -0.18
N LEU A 78 -10.07 29.42 0.29
CA LEU A 78 -9.78 28.01 0.51
C LEU A 78 -10.44 27.51 1.81
N LYS A 79 -11.24 26.45 1.72
CA LYS A 79 -11.75 25.73 2.90
C LYS A 79 -10.63 24.90 3.52
N LEU A 80 -10.18 25.26 4.72
CA LEU A 80 -9.24 24.45 5.48
C LEU A 80 -9.96 23.44 6.37
N ASP A 81 -9.40 22.23 6.48
CA ASP A 81 -9.83 21.21 7.43
C ASP A 81 -8.61 20.46 7.99
N THR A 82 -8.74 19.97 9.23
CA THR A 82 -7.75 19.09 9.89
C THR A 82 -7.63 17.72 9.23
N ASN A 83 -8.70 17.25 8.58
CA ASN A 83 -8.65 16.12 7.66
C ASN A 83 -8.45 16.67 6.25
N PRO A 84 -7.27 16.47 5.62
CA PRO A 84 -7.00 16.99 4.29
C PRO A 84 -8.00 16.54 3.23
N ALA A 85 -8.70 15.42 3.44
CA ALA A 85 -9.74 14.93 2.53
C ALA A 85 -11.10 15.68 2.64
N GLU A 86 -11.25 16.62 3.57
CA GLU A 86 -12.49 17.41 3.76
C GLU A 86 -12.28 18.90 3.44
N GLY A 87 -11.07 19.28 3.00
CA GLY A 87 -10.68 20.66 2.70
C GLY A 87 -10.23 20.85 1.25
N ASP A 88 -10.01 22.12 0.87
CA ASP A 88 -9.50 22.54 -0.44
C ASP A 88 -7.95 22.58 -0.48
N ALA A 89 -7.27 22.22 0.62
CA ALA A 89 -5.81 22.23 0.72
C ALA A 89 -5.26 21.14 1.65
N LEU A 90 -4.03 20.71 1.36
CA LEU A 90 -3.24 19.79 2.16
C LEU A 90 -2.50 20.54 3.28
N ALA A 91 -2.90 20.32 4.52
CA ALA A 91 -2.17 20.82 5.69
C ALA A 91 -0.88 20.01 5.92
N ILE A 92 0.29 20.66 5.79
CA ILE A 92 1.60 19.99 5.97
C ILE A 92 2.02 19.95 7.45
N SER A 93 1.60 20.92 8.25
CA SER A 93 1.92 20.98 9.68
C SER A 93 0.69 20.63 10.53
N GLU A 94 0.91 19.99 11.69
CA GLU A 94 -0.15 19.61 12.64
C GLU A 94 -0.98 20.80 13.14
N ILE A 95 -0.46 22.02 13.00
CA ILE A 95 -1.10 23.28 13.42
C ILE A 95 -1.75 24.01 12.22
N GLY A 96 -1.69 23.45 11.00
CA GLY A 96 -2.29 24.03 9.79
C GLY A 96 -1.64 25.32 9.29
N LEU A 97 -0.49 25.72 9.85
CA LEU A 97 0.21 26.98 9.54
C LEU A 97 0.81 27.01 8.12
N TYR A 98 0.98 25.84 7.52
CA TYR A 98 1.47 25.68 6.15
C TYR A 98 0.55 24.70 5.44
N SER A 99 -0.12 25.19 4.41
CA SER A 99 -1.08 24.43 3.62
C SER A 99 -0.80 24.62 2.14
N ILE A 100 -0.85 23.53 1.37
CA ILE A 100 -0.69 23.56 -0.09
C ILE A 100 -2.06 23.28 -0.72
N PRO A 101 -2.60 24.22 -1.52
CA PRO A 101 -3.85 24.02 -2.24
C PRO A 101 -3.84 22.76 -3.10
N TYR A 102 -4.97 22.05 -3.12
CA TYR A 102 -5.16 20.99 -4.10
C TYR A 102 -5.47 21.57 -5.46
N TRP A 103 -4.67 21.23 -6.46
CA TRP A 103 -4.91 21.62 -7.85
C TRP A 103 -5.90 20.68 -8.55
N TRP A 104 -6.14 19.50 -7.99
CA TRP A 104 -7.22 18.58 -8.38
C TRP A 104 -7.75 17.90 -7.14
N TYR A 105 -9.06 18.04 -6.88
CA TYR A 105 -9.68 17.49 -5.68
C TYR A 105 -11.20 17.43 -5.78
N MET A 106 -11.81 16.73 -4.82
CA MET A 106 -13.25 16.64 -4.71
C MET A 106 -13.82 17.83 -3.94
N LYS A 107 -14.67 18.61 -4.60
CA LYS A 107 -15.33 19.76 -3.98
C LYS A 107 -16.52 19.36 -3.11
N THR A 108 -17.15 18.23 -3.42
CA THR A 108 -18.22 17.66 -2.61
C THR A 108 -17.68 16.89 -1.41
N PRO A 109 -18.47 16.71 -0.33
CA PRO A 109 -18.07 15.82 0.76
C PRO A 109 -17.81 14.39 0.31
N ASN A 110 -16.97 13.65 1.04
CA ASN A 110 -16.57 12.27 0.71
C ASN A 110 -17.73 11.28 0.53
N LYS A 111 -18.81 11.45 1.29
CA LYS A 111 -20.04 10.65 1.16
C LYS A 111 -20.97 11.26 0.09
N CYS A 112 -20.48 11.35 -1.14
CA CYS A 112 -21.20 11.91 -2.28
C CYS A 112 -22.03 10.85 -3.01
N ASN A 113 -23.22 11.23 -3.46
CA ASN A 113 -24.03 10.43 -4.41
C ASN A 113 -23.65 10.75 -5.87
N ASN A 114 -23.25 12.00 -6.13
CA ASN A 114 -22.59 12.45 -7.35
C ASN A 114 -21.36 13.25 -6.92
N CYS A 115 -20.17 12.75 -7.21
CA CYS A 115 -18.93 13.29 -6.69
C CYS A 115 -18.36 14.32 -7.68
N TYR A 116 -18.31 15.59 -7.27
CA TYR A 116 -17.82 16.67 -8.14
C TYR A 116 -16.34 16.94 -7.87
N LEU A 117 -15.51 16.78 -8.91
CA LEU A 117 -14.08 17.06 -8.91
C LEU A 117 -13.82 18.40 -9.62
N THR A 118 -12.84 19.16 -9.12
CA THR A 118 -12.48 20.47 -9.69
C THR A 118 -10.98 20.72 -9.69
N SER A 119 -10.54 21.60 -10.60
CA SER A 119 -9.18 22.14 -10.66
C SER A 119 -9.12 23.65 -10.38
N ASP A 120 -10.14 24.18 -9.69
CA ASP A 120 -10.33 25.64 -9.50
C ASP A 120 -9.16 26.35 -8.79
N ASN A 121 -8.34 25.63 -8.03
CA ASN A 121 -7.23 26.19 -7.28
C ASN A 121 -5.90 26.18 -8.04
N MET A 122 -5.84 25.62 -9.26
CA MET A 122 -4.65 25.72 -10.10
C MET A 122 -4.53 27.15 -10.66
N PRO A 123 -3.46 27.90 -10.36
CA PRO A 123 -3.31 29.27 -10.84
C PRO A 123 -2.89 29.33 -12.30
N LEU A 124 -3.36 30.36 -13.00
CA LEU A 124 -2.95 30.68 -14.36
C LEU A 124 -1.63 31.47 -14.36
N LEU A 125 -0.89 31.44 -15.47
CA LEU A 125 0.33 32.24 -15.61
C LEU A 125 0.11 33.75 -15.36
N PRO A 126 -0.96 34.39 -15.89
CA PRO A 126 -1.22 35.80 -15.59
C PRO A 126 -1.47 36.08 -14.12
N GLU A 127 -2.13 35.16 -13.40
CA GLU A 127 -2.35 35.29 -11.95
C GLU A 127 -1.01 35.20 -11.18
N ILE A 128 -0.04 34.43 -11.69
CA ILE A 128 1.31 34.33 -11.11
C ILE A 128 2.12 35.60 -11.40
N GLU A 129 2.07 36.10 -12.64
CA GLU A 129 2.72 37.36 -13.06
C GLU A 129 2.23 38.53 -12.20
N GLU A 130 0.92 38.65 -12.01
CA GLU A 130 0.32 39.70 -11.18
C GLU A 130 0.76 39.60 -9.72
N GLN A 131 0.80 38.38 -9.17
CA GLN A 131 1.32 38.17 -7.81
C GLN A 131 2.76 38.66 -7.68
N VAL A 132 3.64 38.32 -8.63
CA VAL A 132 5.02 38.82 -8.64
C VAL A 132 5.05 40.35 -8.71
N ASN A 133 4.26 40.97 -9.59
CA ASN A 133 4.18 42.43 -9.71
C ASN A 133 3.82 43.08 -8.38
N ASN A 134 2.77 42.58 -7.73
CA ASN A 134 2.27 43.11 -6.46
C ASN A 134 3.32 42.95 -5.34
N TYR A 135 3.97 41.80 -5.27
CA TYR A 135 4.98 41.55 -4.25
C TYR A 135 6.23 42.40 -4.42
N VAL A 136 6.74 42.52 -5.65
CA VAL A 136 7.91 43.34 -5.96
C VAL A 136 7.58 44.80 -5.65
N THR A 137 6.44 45.31 -6.13
CA THR A 137 6.00 46.69 -5.86
C THR A 137 5.92 46.98 -4.35
N ALA A 138 5.40 46.04 -3.55
CA ALA A 138 5.23 46.22 -2.10
C ALA A 138 6.54 46.10 -1.30
N ASN A 139 7.60 45.51 -1.86
CA ASN A 139 8.84 45.22 -1.12
C ASN A 139 10.10 45.86 -1.73
N LEU A 140 10.01 46.48 -2.91
CA LEU A 140 11.15 47.10 -3.59
C LEU A 140 11.76 48.24 -2.75
N ASP A 141 10.94 49.11 -2.15
CA ASP A 141 11.41 50.21 -1.30
C ASP A 141 12.25 49.71 -0.11
N LYS A 142 11.85 48.57 0.48
CA LYS A 142 12.60 47.95 1.59
C LYS A 142 13.95 47.42 1.15
N CYS A 143 14.05 46.88 -0.06
CA CYS A 143 15.32 46.42 -0.63
C CYS A 143 16.23 47.60 -0.93
N ILE A 144 15.70 48.63 -1.60
CA ILE A 144 16.45 49.82 -2.00
C ILE A 144 16.97 50.58 -0.77
N ASN A 145 16.20 50.62 0.31
CA ASN A 145 16.56 51.20 1.61
C ASN A 145 17.06 52.64 1.48
N ASP A 146 16.24 53.49 0.84
CA ASP A 146 16.50 54.92 0.58
C ASP A 146 17.86 55.19 -0.08
N PHE A 147 18.42 54.22 -0.81
CA PHE A 147 19.75 54.31 -1.43
C PHE A 147 20.88 54.68 -0.45
N ARG A 148 20.74 54.36 0.84
CA ARG A 148 21.70 54.78 1.89
C ARG A 148 23.16 54.42 1.61
N GLN A 149 23.39 53.30 0.92
CA GLN A 149 24.74 52.85 0.54
C GLN A 149 25.47 53.77 -0.46
N PHE A 150 24.75 54.63 -1.18
CA PHE A 150 25.32 55.60 -2.11
C PHE A 150 25.45 57.01 -1.51
N SER A 151 25.00 57.19 -0.26
CA SER A 151 25.19 58.43 0.49
C SER A 151 26.60 58.48 1.10
N PRO A 152 27.30 59.63 1.07
CA PRO A 152 26.87 60.96 0.60
C PRO A 152 27.21 61.28 -0.87
N GLU A 153 27.81 60.35 -1.61
CA GLU A 153 28.33 60.61 -2.97
C GLU A 153 27.24 60.97 -3.99
N TYR A 154 26.03 60.42 -3.82
CA TYR A 154 24.89 60.62 -4.71
C TYR A 154 23.69 61.15 -3.93
N MET A 155 23.01 62.17 -4.47
CA MET A 155 21.66 62.56 -4.03
C MET A 155 20.64 61.94 -4.99
N ILE A 156 19.78 61.07 -4.47
CA ILE A 156 18.81 60.30 -5.25
C ILE A 156 17.41 60.64 -4.78
N THR A 157 16.52 60.98 -5.73
CA THR A 157 15.11 61.31 -5.45
C THR A 157 14.18 60.55 -6.38
N THR A 158 13.05 60.09 -5.84
CA THR A 158 12.02 59.31 -6.54
C THR A 158 10.74 60.13 -6.60
N GLU A 159 10.18 60.32 -7.80
CA GLU A 159 9.00 61.18 -7.99
C GLU A 159 7.69 60.37 -7.86
N GLU A 160 7.72 59.08 -8.22
CA GLU A 160 6.56 58.19 -8.27
C GLU A 160 6.90 56.79 -7.73
N LYS A 161 5.85 56.00 -7.43
CA LYS A 161 6.02 54.60 -7.05
C LYS A 161 6.39 53.75 -8.28
N PRO A 162 7.19 52.69 -8.11
CA PRO A 162 7.53 51.79 -9.21
C PRO A 162 6.28 51.08 -9.74
N ILE A 163 6.13 51.05 -11.06
CA ILE A 163 5.19 50.17 -11.75
C ILE A 163 5.98 48.94 -12.20
N ILE A 164 5.53 47.74 -11.82
CA ILE A 164 6.19 46.48 -12.14
C ILE A 164 5.30 45.67 -13.09
N GLU A 165 5.91 45.18 -14.16
CA GLU A 165 5.30 44.24 -15.10
C GLU A 165 6.20 43.01 -15.25
N THR A 166 5.62 41.84 -15.04
CA THR A 166 6.28 40.53 -15.14
C THR A 166 5.69 39.77 -16.31
N PHE A 167 6.57 39.19 -17.12
CA PHE A 167 6.20 38.38 -18.27
C PHE A 167 6.96 37.04 -18.22
N ILE A 168 6.21 35.95 -18.10
CA ILE A 168 6.74 34.59 -18.15
C ILE A 168 6.88 34.21 -19.62
N THR A 169 8.11 34.17 -20.11
CA THR A 169 8.41 33.73 -21.47
C THR A 169 8.62 32.22 -21.51
N LYS A 170 8.95 31.69 -22.69
CA LYS A 170 9.25 30.27 -22.85
C LYS A 170 10.49 29.82 -22.07
N GLU A 171 11.53 30.66 -21.99
CA GLU A 171 12.86 30.26 -21.49
C GLU A 171 13.23 30.94 -20.17
N ASN A 172 12.63 32.10 -19.87
CA ASN A 172 12.98 32.95 -18.73
C ASN A 172 11.75 33.72 -18.22
N ILE A 173 11.94 34.52 -17.17
CA ILE A 173 10.96 35.53 -16.75
C ILE A 173 11.58 36.91 -16.95
N LEU A 174 10.87 37.79 -17.64
CA LEU A 174 11.25 39.19 -17.84
C LEU A 174 10.46 40.07 -16.88
N ILE A 175 11.15 40.98 -16.21
CA ILE A 175 10.55 41.95 -15.29
C ILE A 175 10.95 43.33 -15.76
N SER A 176 9.97 44.10 -16.21
CA SER A 176 10.12 45.50 -16.55
C SER A 176 9.58 46.36 -15.40
N SER A 177 10.31 47.42 -15.08
CA SER A 177 9.89 48.42 -14.10
C SER A 177 10.00 49.81 -14.68
N ASP A 178 8.91 50.58 -14.59
CA ASP A 178 8.94 52.03 -14.73
C ASP A 178 9.04 52.65 -13.33
N TYR A 179 10.22 53.14 -13.02
CA TYR A 179 10.57 53.72 -11.74
C TYR A 179 11.41 54.97 -11.95
N PRO A 180 10.80 56.17 -12.04
CA PRO A 180 11.53 57.39 -12.36
C PRO A 180 12.43 57.85 -11.20
N ILE A 181 13.73 57.58 -11.34
CA ILE A 181 14.78 57.98 -10.39
C ILE A 181 15.58 59.14 -10.97
N THR A 182 15.72 60.21 -10.19
CA THR A 182 16.63 61.32 -10.50
C THR A 182 17.88 61.24 -9.64
N ILE A 183 19.03 61.14 -10.28
CA ILE A 183 20.35 61.05 -9.65
C ILE A 183 21.08 62.38 -9.85
N ASN A 184 21.57 62.96 -8.76
CA ASN A 184 22.40 64.16 -8.79
C ASN A 184 23.80 63.85 -8.23
N LYS A 185 24.82 63.96 -9.06
CA LYS A 185 26.24 63.85 -8.69
C LYS A 185 26.95 65.13 -9.08
N ASN A 186 27.52 65.86 -8.12
CA ASN A 186 28.27 67.10 -8.35
C ASN A 186 27.53 68.15 -9.21
N GLY A 187 26.21 68.23 -9.11
CA GLY A 187 25.37 69.16 -9.88
C GLY A 187 24.89 68.64 -11.24
N GLN A 188 25.39 67.50 -11.71
CA GLN A 188 24.89 66.84 -12.92
C GLN A 188 23.69 65.95 -12.56
N LYS A 189 22.53 66.29 -13.13
CA LYS A 189 21.30 65.50 -12.99
C LYS A 189 21.15 64.50 -14.13
N THR A 190 20.92 63.25 -13.79
CA THR A 190 20.58 62.16 -14.73
C THR A 190 19.28 61.54 -14.28
N LYS A 191 18.32 61.35 -15.20
CA LYS A 191 17.05 60.67 -14.93
C LYS A 191 17.07 59.30 -15.60
N ILE A 192 16.68 58.27 -14.85
CA ILE A 192 16.52 56.89 -15.32
C ILE A 192 15.09 56.48 -14.99
N ASN A 193 14.36 55.97 -15.97
CA ASN A 193 12.96 55.59 -15.79
C ASN A 193 12.79 54.07 -15.84
N GLU A 194 13.31 53.44 -16.90
CA GLU A 194 13.06 52.04 -17.18
C GLU A 194 14.19 51.15 -16.65
N PHE A 195 13.81 50.08 -15.96
CA PHE A 195 14.68 48.99 -15.55
C PHE A 195 14.14 47.68 -16.11
N GLU A 196 15.03 46.83 -16.59
CA GLU A 196 14.69 45.50 -17.10
C GLU A 196 15.59 44.48 -16.44
N THR A 197 14.99 43.44 -15.89
CA THR A 197 15.67 42.33 -15.20
C THR A 197 15.18 41.02 -15.78
N GLU A 198 16.11 40.10 -16.02
CA GLU A 198 15.83 38.75 -16.51
C GLU A 198 16.12 37.72 -15.41
N LEU A 199 15.17 36.84 -15.13
CA LEU A 199 15.36 35.72 -14.21
C LEU A 199 15.57 34.42 -14.98
N THR A 200 16.66 33.73 -14.66
CA THR A 200 17.05 32.45 -15.28
C THR A 200 16.27 31.28 -14.69
N VAL A 201 14.99 31.17 -15.04
CA VAL A 201 14.12 30.05 -14.63
C VAL A 201 13.17 29.66 -15.76
N ARG A 202 13.08 28.35 -16.04
CA ARG A 202 12.17 27.80 -17.06
C ARG A 202 10.77 27.60 -16.50
N PHE A 203 10.20 28.67 -15.94
CA PHE A 203 8.95 28.61 -15.20
C PHE A 203 7.79 28.13 -16.09
N LYS A 204 7.80 28.51 -17.38
CA LYS A 204 6.81 28.04 -18.35
C LYS A 204 6.80 26.51 -18.46
N ASP A 205 7.96 25.88 -18.59
CA ASP A 205 8.04 24.40 -18.64
C ASP A 205 7.60 23.75 -17.32
N ILE A 206 7.88 24.38 -16.18
CA ILE A 206 7.44 23.90 -14.85
C ILE A 206 5.92 23.94 -14.75
N HIS A 207 5.30 25.05 -15.12
CA HIS A 207 3.84 25.23 -15.11
C HIS A 207 3.14 24.33 -16.13
N ASP A 208 3.68 24.23 -17.35
CA ASP A 208 3.16 23.34 -18.39
C ASP A 208 3.16 21.87 -17.95
N LEU A 209 4.26 21.41 -17.33
CA LEU A 209 4.34 20.06 -16.80
C LEU A 209 3.33 19.84 -15.67
N ALA A 210 3.16 20.80 -14.77
CA ALA A 210 2.15 20.71 -13.71
C ALA A 210 0.74 20.60 -14.29
N GLN A 211 0.40 21.47 -15.25
CA GLN A 211 -0.89 21.47 -15.94
C GLN A 211 -1.11 20.14 -16.68
N GLU A 212 -0.08 19.59 -17.31
CA GLU A 212 -0.14 18.31 -17.99
C GLU A 212 -0.41 17.15 -17.03
N ILE A 213 0.25 17.11 -15.87
CA ILE A 213 -0.03 16.12 -14.82
C ILE A 213 -1.49 16.21 -14.36
N ILE A 214 -2.01 17.42 -14.11
CA ILE A 214 -3.41 17.63 -13.74
C ILE A 214 -4.37 17.19 -14.85
N ASN A 215 -4.02 17.44 -16.12
CA ASN A 215 -4.82 17.00 -17.26
C ASN A 215 -4.82 15.48 -17.42
N LEU A 216 -3.70 14.80 -17.18
CA LEU A 216 -3.63 13.34 -17.16
C LEU A 216 -4.51 12.79 -16.04
N GLU A 217 -4.45 13.37 -14.85
CA GLU A 217 -5.32 12.97 -13.74
C GLU A 217 -6.80 13.18 -14.08
N LYS A 218 -7.18 14.36 -14.55
CA LYS A 218 -8.56 14.69 -14.94
C LYS A 218 -9.12 13.72 -15.99
N ASN A 219 -8.32 13.35 -16.99
CA ASN A 219 -8.79 12.57 -18.14
C ASN A 219 -8.65 11.06 -17.96
N GLN A 220 -7.65 10.60 -17.22
CA GLN A 220 -7.30 9.19 -17.11
C GLN A 220 -7.34 8.67 -15.66
N GLY A 221 -7.35 9.52 -14.63
CA GLY A 221 -7.25 9.10 -13.22
C GLY A 221 -5.97 8.32 -12.96
N ILE A 222 -4.84 8.91 -13.34
CA ILE A 222 -3.53 8.26 -13.28
C ILE A 222 -3.16 7.89 -11.85
N PHE A 223 -3.46 8.74 -10.86
CA PHE A 223 -3.14 8.43 -9.48
C PHE A 223 -4.09 7.38 -8.91
N GLU A 224 -5.40 7.43 -9.21
CA GLU A 224 -6.35 6.40 -8.75
C GLU A 224 -5.93 5.01 -9.22
N GLU A 225 -5.57 4.89 -10.50
CA GLU A 225 -5.16 3.62 -11.10
C GLU A 225 -3.90 3.06 -10.42
N ARG A 226 -2.91 3.93 -10.18
CA ARG A 226 -1.65 3.53 -9.55
C ARG A 226 -1.86 3.17 -8.08
N ILE A 227 -2.71 3.89 -7.35
CA ILE A 227 -3.06 3.54 -5.97
C ILE A 227 -3.77 2.19 -5.94
N ILE A 228 -4.78 1.95 -6.78
CA ILE A 228 -5.46 0.64 -6.85
C ILE A 228 -4.45 -0.47 -7.15
N HIS A 229 -3.51 -0.24 -8.06
CA HIS A 229 -2.43 -1.18 -8.37
C HIS A 229 -1.49 -1.44 -7.18
N MET A 230 -1.12 -0.41 -6.44
CA MET A 230 -0.33 -0.56 -5.20
C MET A 230 -1.07 -1.39 -4.16
N LEU A 231 -2.36 -1.10 -3.92
CA LEU A 231 -3.14 -1.76 -2.88
C LEU A 231 -3.40 -3.23 -3.22
N SER A 232 -3.80 -3.50 -4.46
CA SER A 232 -4.12 -4.84 -4.95
C SER A 232 -2.95 -5.82 -4.93
N ALA A 233 -1.71 -5.36 -5.15
CA ALA A 233 -0.51 -6.16 -4.96
C ALA A 233 -0.32 -6.63 -3.49
N HIS A 234 -1.00 -5.99 -2.54
CA HIS A 234 -0.98 -6.28 -1.11
C HIS A 234 -2.31 -6.85 -0.59
N MET A 235 -3.26 -7.17 -1.47
CA MET A 235 -4.54 -7.78 -1.14
C MET A 235 -4.46 -9.30 -1.09
N GLY A 236 -5.33 -9.90 -0.28
CA GLY A 236 -5.47 -11.36 -0.19
C GLY A 236 -6.30 -11.79 1.01
N ALA A 237 -6.87 -12.99 0.96
CA ALA A 237 -7.60 -13.62 2.06
C ALA A 237 -6.67 -14.13 3.16
N ALA A 238 -5.91 -13.22 3.79
CA ALA A 238 -5.03 -13.48 4.92
C ALA A 238 -4.98 -12.29 5.89
N TYR A 239 -4.74 -12.55 7.18
CA TYR A 239 -4.72 -11.53 8.24
C TYR A 239 -3.61 -10.46 8.04
N ASP A 240 -2.51 -10.83 7.39
CA ASP A 240 -1.38 -9.95 7.07
C ASP A 240 -1.53 -9.21 5.73
N LYS A 241 -2.63 -9.42 5.00
CA LYS A 241 -2.97 -8.74 3.74
C LYS A 241 -4.09 -7.71 3.90
N LEU A 242 -4.31 -6.91 2.87
CA LEU A 242 -5.51 -6.07 2.74
C LEU A 242 -6.71 -6.94 2.30
N PRO A 243 -7.95 -6.62 2.74
CA PRO A 243 -9.15 -7.25 2.20
C PRO A 243 -9.17 -7.22 0.65
N PRO A 244 -9.41 -8.34 -0.04
CA PRO A 244 -9.33 -8.37 -1.49
C PRO A 244 -10.57 -7.76 -2.15
N ILE A 245 -10.38 -7.04 -3.27
CA ILE A 245 -11.52 -6.57 -4.09
C ILE A 245 -12.44 -7.76 -4.45
N SER A 246 -11.85 -8.88 -4.85
CA SER A 246 -12.56 -10.14 -5.08
C SER A 246 -11.63 -11.33 -4.92
N GLU A 247 -12.01 -12.30 -4.09
CA GLU A 247 -11.27 -13.56 -3.91
C GLU A 247 -12.19 -14.70 -3.46
N ILE A 248 -11.84 -15.93 -3.83
CA ILE A 248 -12.52 -17.15 -3.39
C ILE A 248 -11.51 -18.06 -2.70
N THR A 249 -11.84 -18.54 -1.50
CA THR A 249 -11.05 -19.55 -0.79
C THR A 249 -11.90 -20.76 -0.41
N HIS A 250 -11.26 -21.86 -0.03
CA HIS A 250 -11.93 -23.11 0.36
C HIS A 250 -11.64 -23.48 1.83
N ASP A 251 -11.30 -22.48 2.64
CA ASP A 251 -10.97 -22.65 4.05
C ASP A 251 -12.24 -22.78 4.91
N TYR A 252 -12.14 -23.50 6.02
CA TYR A 252 -13.23 -23.64 6.99
C TYR A 252 -13.43 -22.40 7.87
N TYR A 253 -12.45 -21.50 7.92
CA TYR A 253 -12.52 -20.25 8.68
C TYR A 253 -12.63 -19.06 7.73
N LEU A 254 -13.39 -18.05 8.18
CA LEU A 254 -13.47 -16.77 7.51
C LEU A 254 -12.39 -15.85 8.07
N ILE A 255 -11.61 -15.25 7.17
CA ILE A 255 -10.73 -14.16 7.53
C ILE A 255 -11.58 -12.92 7.78
N THR A 256 -11.24 -12.20 8.83
CA THR A 256 -11.89 -10.94 9.21
C THR A 256 -10.83 -9.91 9.52
N TRP A 257 -11.05 -8.68 9.07
CA TRP A 257 -10.12 -7.57 9.28
C TRP A 257 -10.71 -6.51 10.21
N ALA A 258 -9.85 -5.88 11.00
CA ALA A 258 -10.21 -4.66 11.72
C ALA A 258 -10.06 -3.45 10.81
N LYS A 259 -11.10 -2.61 10.70
CA LYS A 259 -11.10 -1.43 9.83
C LYS A 259 -9.88 -0.52 10.06
N GLU A 260 -9.53 -0.24 11.31
CA GLU A 260 -8.35 0.58 11.62
C GLU A 260 -7.03 -0.07 11.20
N ALA A 261 -6.91 -1.39 11.31
CA ALA A 261 -5.71 -2.10 10.85
C ALA A 261 -5.56 -2.02 9.31
N VAL A 262 -6.68 -2.09 8.57
CA VAL A 262 -6.69 -1.89 7.12
C VAL A 262 -6.25 -0.48 6.78
N LYS A 263 -6.79 0.53 7.48
CA LYS A 263 -6.41 1.94 7.29
C LYS A 263 -4.90 2.16 7.48
N ILE A 264 -4.34 1.67 8.60
CA ILE A 264 -2.91 1.79 8.91
C ILE A 264 -2.05 1.11 7.83
N ARG A 265 -2.45 -0.07 7.36
CA ARG A 265 -1.71 -0.81 6.32
C ARG A 265 -1.73 -0.06 4.99
N ILE A 266 -2.85 0.56 4.61
CA ILE A 266 -2.92 1.45 3.44
C ILE A 266 -1.91 2.60 3.58
N GLN A 267 -1.83 3.26 4.74
CA GLN A 267 -0.85 4.33 4.97
C GLN A 267 0.58 3.82 4.78
N GLN A 268 0.93 2.67 5.36
CA GLN A 268 2.27 2.08 5.23
C GLN A 268 2.64 1.80 3.77
N ILE A 269 1.69 1.29 2.99
CA ILE A 269 1.86 1.07 1.54
C ILE A 269 2.08 2.42 0.85
N LEU A 270 1.23 3.41 1.07
CA LEU A 270 1.34 4.72 0.42
C LEU A 270 2.67 5.43 0.72
N ASN A 271 3.14 5.43 1.98
CA ASN A 271 4.45 6.03 2.32
C ASN A 271 5.61 5.33 1.61
N SER A 272 5.50 4.01 1.41
CA SER A 272 6.57 3.21 0.82
C SER A 272 6.60 3.34 -0.71
N TYR A 273 5.43 3.40 -1.35
CA TYR A 273 5.30 3.26 -2.79
C TYR A 273 4.91 4.54 -3.54
N ALA A 274 4.26 5.53 -2.91
CA ALA A 274 3.97 6.82 -3.58
C ALA A 274 5.26 7.53 -4.05
N PRO A 275 6.37 7.53 -3.28
CA PRO A 275 7.67 8.05 -3.74
C PRO A 275 8.29 7.30 -4.92
N LEU A 276 7.71 6.17 -5.35
CA LEU A 276 8.15 5.38 -6.50
C LEU A 276 7.33 5.65 -7.77
N LEU A 277 6.30 6.50 -7.71
CA LEU A 277 5.62 6.99 -8.90
C LEU A 277 6.59 7.82 -9.75
N ARG A 278 6.59 7.56 -11.07
CA ARG A 278 7.52 8.19 -12.01
C ARG A 278 6.81 8.64 -13.28
N PHE A 279 7.26 9.78 -13.79
CA PHE A 279 6.80 10.32 -15.08
C PHE A 279 7.91 10.13 -16.12
N TYR A 280 7.64 9.30 -17.13
CA TYR A 280 8.57 9.06 -18.23
C TYR A 280 8.80 10.36 -19.01
N GLY A 281 10.06 10.65 -19.35
CA GLY A 281 10.42 11.92 -19.98
C GLY A 281 10.80 13.05 -19.01
N THR A 282 10.96 12.74 -17.71
CA THR A 282 11.54 13.64 -16.68
C THR A 282 12.94 13.18 -16.25
N LYS A 283 13.70 14.00 -15.50
CA LYS A 283 15.11 13.74 -15.15
C LYS A 283 15.32 12.61 -14.13
N ASN A 284 14.39 12.38 -13.22
CA ASN A 284 14.45 11.30 -12.22
C ASN A 284 13.82 10.00 -12.73
N GLN A 285 13.78 9.81 -14.05
CA GLN A 285 13.55 8.50 -14.63
C GLN A 285 14.73 7.58 -14.28
N ILE A 286 14.47 6.54 -13.50
CA ILE A 286 15.44 5.49 -13.17
C ILE A 286 14.79 4.16 -13.51
N ASP A 287 15.45 3.37 -14.35
CA ASP A 287 15.01 2.00 -14.64
C ASP A 287 15.27 1.14 -13.41
N ILE A 288 14.20 0.63 -12.80
CA ILE A 288 14.29 -0.27 -11.65
C ILE A 288 14.63 -1.67 -12.19
N ASN A 289 15.92 -2.02 -12.14
CA ASN A 289 16.37 -3.36 -12.51
C ASN A 289 16.15 -4.32 -11.33
N VAL A 290 15.10 -5.14 -11.45
CA VAL A 290 14.76 -6.18 -10.48
C VAL A 290 14.86 -7.55 -11.13
N GLN A 291 15.44 -8.52 -10.42
CA GLN A 291 15.61 -9.88 -10.96
C GLN A 291 14.28 -10.65 -11.09
N ASN A 292 13.26 -10.25 -10.33
CA ASN A 292 11.97 -10.90 -10.32
C ASN A 292 11.00 -10.21 -11.30
N LYS A 293 10.52 -10.95 -12.31
CA LYS A 293 9.54 -10.48 -13.30
C LYS A 293 8.24 -9.92 -12.70
N TYR A 294 7.81 -10.42 -11.54
CA TYR A 294 6.65 -9.86 -10.83
C TYR A 294 6.95 -8.46 -10.30
N ALA A 295 8.10 -8.28 -9.66
CA ALA A 295 8.53 -6.97 -9.17
C ALA A 295 8.73 -6.01 -10.36
N GLU A 296 9.26 -6.51 -11.47
CA GLU A 296 9.43 -5.74 -12.70
C GLU A 296 8.08 -5.23 -13.21
N GLY A 297 7.10 -6.13 -13.37
CA GLY A 297 5.74 -5.74 -13.78
C GLY A 297 5.08 -4.77 -12.79
N PHE A 298 5.28 -4.97 -11.48
CA PHE A 298 4.78 -4.08 -10.45
C PHE A 298 5.34 -2.66 -10.60
N TYR A 299 6.66 -2.51 -10.72
CA TYR A 299 7.32 -1.20 -10.85
C TYR A 299 7.10 -0.56 -12.23
N ASN A 300 6.99 -1.34 -13.29
CA ASN A 300 6.67 -0.82 -14.63
C ASN A 300 5.27 -0.21 -14.64
N ALA A 301 4.30 -0.86 -13.98
CA ALA A 301 2.97 -0.31 -13.81
C ALA A 301 2.92 0.95 -12.91
N MET A 302 4.02 1.33 -12.24
CA MET A 302 4.14 2.58 -11.48
C MET A 302 4.65 3.75 -12.33
N GLN A 303 5.02 3.50 -13.59
CA GLN A 303 5.45 4.51 -14.54
C GLN A 303 4.24 5.14 -15.25
N ILE A 304 4.34 6.43 -15.56
CA ILE A 304 3.33 7.22 -16.28
C ILE A 304 4.00 7.71 -17.56
N GLU A 305 3.52 7.25 -18.72
CA GLU A 305 4.20 7.42 -20.02
C GLU A 305 3.56 8.46 -20.94
N ASP A 306 2.44 9.06 -20.52
CA ASP A 306 1.56 9.88 -21.36
C ASP A 306 1.96 11.36 -21.49
N LEU A 307 3.20 11.73 -21.15
CA LEU A 307 3.67 13.11 -21.35
C LEU A 307 3.87 13.41 -22.85
N THR A 308 3.29 14.52 -23.31
CA THR A 308 3.32 15.05 -24.68
C THR A 308 4.71 15.46 -25.14
N LYS A 309 5.60 15.82 -24.21
CA LYS A 309 7.01 16.14 -24.49
C LYS A 309 7.92 15.73 -23.33
N LYS A 310 9.22 15.67 -23.61
CA LYS A 310 10.24 15.47 -22.58
C LYS A 310 10.52 16.79 -21.87
N TYR A 311 10.62 16.74 -20.54
CA TYR A 311 10.96 17.86 -19.68
C TYR A 311 12.29 17.62 -19.00
N ASN A 312 13.18 18.59 -19.08
CA ASN A 312 14.47 18.56 -18.38
C ASN A 312 14.31 19.04 -16.92
N LEU A 313 13.33 18.45 -16.21
CA LEU A 313 12.85 18.78 -14.86
C LEU A 313 12.69 17.48 -14.04
N PHE A 314 12.68 17.59 -12.71
CA PHE A 314 12.43 16.46 -11.81
C PHE A 314 10.98 16.51 -11.32
N VAL A 315 10.30 15.36 -11.22
CA VAL A 315 8.95 15.27 -10.65
C VAL A 315 8.93 14.23 -9.54
N ASP A 316 8.65 14.67 -8.32
CA ASP A 316 8.55 13.80 -7.15
C ASP A 316 7.11 13.80 -6.63
N VAL A 317 6.62 12.63 -6.25
CA VAL A 317 5.31 12.44 -5.63
C VAL A 317 5.54 11.88 -4.25
N SER A 318 4.82 12.37 -3.24
CA SER A 318 4.99 11.89 -1.87
C SER A 318 3.66 11.81 -1.13
N TYR A 319 3.65 10.89 -0.17
CA TYR A 319 2.63 10.75 0.86
C TYR A 319 3.35 10.66 2.21
N ASN A 320 2.98 11.51 3.18
CA ASN A 320 3.66 11.58 4.48
C ASN A 320 2.70 11.34 5.64
N ASN A 321 2.11 10.14 5.70
CA ASN A 321 1.15 9.73 6.75
C ASN A 321 -0.04 10.67 6.98
N TRP A 322 -0.36 11.54 6.02
CA TRP A 322 -1.46 12.49 6.17
C TRP A 322 -2.79 11.76 6.39
N PRO A 323 -3.71 12.31 7.21
CA PRO A 323 -5.05 11.78 7.32
C PRO A 323 -5.71 11.73 5.93
N PHE A 324 -6.47 10.68 5.68
CA PHE A 324 -7.17 10.45 4.42
C PHE A 324 -8.55 9.88 4.72
N TYR A 325 -9.50 10.11 3.82
CA TYR A 325 -10.82 9.51 3.92
C TYR A 325 -10.73 8.02 3.62
N PHE A 326 -11.36 7.20 4.47
CA PHE A 326 -11.38 5.76 4.34
C PHE A 326 -12.74 5.16 4.72
N SER A 327 -13.39 4.56 3.73
CA SER A 327 -14.52 3.67 3.90
C SER A 327 -14.25 2.35 3.20
N ILE A 328 -14.80 1.28 3.75
CA ILE A 328 -14.73 -0.04 3.16
C ILE A 328 -16.01 -0.81 3.54
N ASN A 329 -16.57 -1.51 2.57
CA ASN A 329 -17.78 -2.34 2.72
C ASN A 329 -17.52 -3.74 2.14
N PRO A 330 -18.27 -4.78 2.57
CA PRO A 330 -19.31 -4.78 3.60
C PRO A 330 -18.75 -4.71 5.02
N ASN A 331 -19.55 -4.25 6.00
CA ASN A 331 -19.22 -4.29 7.43
C ASN A 331 -20.11 -5.34 8.14
N PRO A 332 -19.56 -6.25 8.98
CA PRO A 332 -18.15 -6.40 9.34
C PRO A 332 -17.27 -6.81 8.15
N LEU A 333 -15.97 -6.49 8.20
CA LEU A 333 -15.02 -6.78 7.11
C LEU A 333 -14.71 -8.28 7.06
N THR A 334 -15.63 -9.09 6.56
CA THR A 334 -15.55 -10.55 6.50
C THR A 334 -16.15 -11.06 5.21
N GLY A 335 -15.73 -12.25 4.78
CA GLY A 335 -16.29 -12.91 3.60
C GLY A 335 -17.68 -13.50 3.85
N THR A 336 -18.39 -13.79 2.78
CA THR A 336 -19.53 -14.69 2.82
C THR A 336 -19.07 -16.12 2.62
N TYR A 337 -19.86 -17.09 3.04
CA TYR A 337 -19.52 -18.49 2.84
C TYR A 337 -20.73 -19.31 2.43
N HIS A 338 -20.48 -20.34 1.64
CA HIS A 338 -21.46 -21.37 1.34
C HIS A 338 -20.93 -22.70 1.87
N LYS A 339 -21.71 -23.33 2.76
CA LYS A 339 -21.44 -24.65 3.31
C LYS A 339 -22.28 -25.68 2.56
N GLN A 340 -21.62 -26.68 1.99
CA GLN A 340 -22.28 -27.88 1.50
C GLN A 340 -22.13 -28.96 2.56
N ASN A 341 -23.23 -29.24 3.27
CA ASN A 341 -23.26 -30.26 4.30
C ASN A 341 -23.25 -31.66 3.67
N PHE A 342 -22.45 -32.54 4.27
CA PHE A 342 -22.48 -33.96 3.96
C PHE A 342 -23.58 -34.66 4.79
N PRO A 343 -24.12 -35.80 4.34
CA PRO A 343 -25.10 -36.56 5.10
C PRO A 343 -24.59 -36.92 6.51
N TYR A 344 -25.46 -36.83 7.51
CA TYR A 344 -25.22 -37.22 8.92
C TYR A 344 -24.27 -36.34 9.76
N ASP A 345 -23.84 -35.15 9.29
CA ASP A 345 -23.01 -34.17 10.04
C ASP A 345 -21.64 -34.70 10.56
N ILE A 346 -21.14 -35.80 9.96
CA ILE A 346 -19.89 -36.49 10.39
C ILE A 346 -18.63 -35.83 9.81
N LEU A 347 -18.73 -35.20 8.63
CA LEU A 347 -17.65 -34.42 8.01
C LEU A 347 -17.95 -32.92 8.06
N PRO A 348 -16.94 -32.08 8.32
CA PRO A 348 -17.13 -30.64 8.27
C PRO A 348 -17.51 -30.24 6.82
N PRO A 349 -18.55 -29.42 6.66
CA PRO A 349 -19.13 -29.11 5.36
C PRO A 349 -18.11 -28.47 4.43
N PHE A 350 -18.09 -28.85 3.15
CA PHE A 350 -17.25 -28.16 2.17
C PHE A 350 -17.65 -26.68 2.15
N GLN A 351 -16.71 -25.82 2.54
CA GLN A 351 -16.94 -24.39 2.66
C GLN A 351 -16.23 -23.67 1.54
N THR A 352 -16.98 -22.94 0.73
CA THR A 352 -16.43 -21.95 -0.20
C THR A 352 -16.64 -20.57 0.41
N ASN A 353 -15.57 -19.82 0.61
CA ASN A 353 -15.63 -18.44 1.08
C ASN A 353 -15.49 -17.50 -0.12
N THR A 354 -16.37 -16.52 -0.20
CA THR A 354 -16.31 -15.44 -1.18
C THR A 354 -16.05 -14.14 -0.46
N TYR A 355 -14.94 -13.50 -0.79
CA TYR A 355 -14.56 -12.18 -0.31
C TYR A 355 -14.77 -11.18 -1.44
N GLU A 356 -15.50 -10.11 -1.15
CA GLU A 356 -15.72 -9.02 -2.08
C GLU A 356 -15.78 -7.73 -1.26
N PHE A 357 -14.84 -6.81 -1.50
CA PHE A 357 -14.69 -5.60 -0.71
C PHE A 357 -14.60 -4.36 -1.60
N TYR A 358 -15.25 -3.31 -1.13
CA TYR A 358 -15.48 -2.07 -1.86
C TYR A 358 -14.85 -0.91 -1.10
N TYR A 359 -13.79 -0.33 -1.66
CA TYR A 359 -13.01 0.72 -1.02
C TYR A 359 -13.44 2.11 -1.52
N ASP A 360 -13.72 3.00 -0.58
CA ASP A 360 -13.78 4.45 -0.83
C ASP A 360 -12.60 5.13 -0.15
N LEU A 361 -11.80 5.85 -0.94
CA LEU A 361 -10.56 6.49 -0.51
C LEU A 361 -10.51 7.91 -1.04
N SER A 362 -10.01 8.85 -0.24
CA SER A 362 -9.60 10.17 -0.74
C SER A 362 -8.27 10.51 -0.12
N ILE A 363 -7.22 10.37 -0.92
CA ILE A 363 -5.82 10.31 -0.49
C ILE A 363 -5.11 11.58 -0.94
N PRO A 364 -4.55 12.36 0.00
CA PRO A 364 -3.74 13.51 -0.35
C PRO A 364 -2.36 13.07 -0.86
N LEU A 365 -1.94 13.60 -1.99
CA LEU A 365 -0.60 13.46 -2.54
C LEU A 365 0.02 14.85 -2.72
N LEU A 366 1.31 14.95 -2.42
CA LEU A 366 2.10 16.14 -2.71
C LEU A 366 2.96 15.87 -3.95
N VAL A 367 2.82 16.72 -4.96
CA VAL A 367 3.63 16.72 -6.18
C VAL A 367 4.62 17.88 -6.13
N GLN A 368 5.88 17.60 -6.45
CA GLN A 368 6.95 18.59 -6.49
C GLN A 368 7.64 18.57 -7.86
N ILE A 369 7.65 19.70 -8.55
CA ILE A 369 8.41 19.88 -9.78
C ILE A 369 9.65 20.71 -9.47
N ARG A 370 10.83 20.15 -9.71
CA ARG A 370 12.10 20.79 -9.35
C ARG A 370 12.95 21.10 -10.58
N ASP A 371 13.48 22.32 -10.59
CA ASP A 371 14.55 22.74 -11.49
C ASP A 371 15.79 23.16 -10.67
N PRO A 372 16.74 22.25 -10.42
CA PRO A 372 17.98 22.59 -9.71
C PRO A 372 18.87 23.60 -10.46
N SER A 373 18.65 23.82 -11.76
CA SER A 373 19.44 24.79 -12.54
C SER A 373 18.88 26.20 -12.50
N ALA A 374 17.67 26.39 -11.96
CA ALA A 374 17.03 27.71 -11.87
C ALA A 374 17.83 28.68 -10.99
N PHE A 375 17.69 29.97 -11.29
CA PHE A 375 18.34 31.08 -10.59
C PHE A 375 19.85 30.86 -10.42
N SER A 376 20.51 30.52 -11.53
CA SER A 376 21.96 30.29 -11.58
C SER A 376 22.44 29.19 -10.60
N GLY A 377 21.61 28.17 -10.36
CA GLY A 377 21.93 27.01 -9.53
C GLY A 377 21.44 27.08 -8.09
N GLU A 378 20.73 28.13 -7.67
CA GLU A 378 20.03 28.14 -6.37
C GLU A 378 18.86 27.16 -6.33
N GLY A 379 18.32 26.82 -7.49
CA GLY A 379 17.22 25.88 -7.64
C GLY A 379 15.84 26.51 -7.42
N TYR A 380 14.84 25.85 -7.99
CA TYR A 380 13.43 26.19 -7.83
C TYR A 380 12.59 24.93 -7.68
N THR A 381 11.57 25.01 -6.82
CA THR A 381 10.60 23.94 -6.61
C THR A 381 9.20 24.54 -6.66
N LEU A 382 8.34 23.97 -7.50
CA LEU A 382 6.90 24.20 -7.44
C LEU A 382 6.26 23.01 -6.74
N ASN A 383 5.63 23.26 -5.59
CA ASN A 383 4.82 22.28 -4.89
C ASN A 383 3.36 22.47 -5.26
N PHE A 384 2.58 21.39 -5.36
CA PHE A 384 1.12 21.44 -5.41
C PHE A 384 0.55 20.11 -4.91
N ALA A 385 -0.66 20.13 -4.37
CA ALA A 385 -1.30 18.92 -3.87
C ALA A 385 -2.33 18.39 -4.88
N ILE A 386 -2.54 17.08 -4.85
CA ILE A 386 -3.63 16.39 -5.55
C ILE A 386 -4.36 15.51 -4.53
N GLU A 387 -5.69 15.50 -4.58
CA GLU A 387 -6.50 14.55 -3.81
C GLU A 387 -6.98 13.44 -4.76
N THR A 388 -6.40 12.25 -4.60
CA THR A 388 -6.76 11.08 -5.39
C THR A 388 -7.99 10.41 -4.79
N ASN A 389 -9.03 10.24 -5.60
CA ASN A 389 -10.36 9.87 -5.13
C ASN A 389 -10.81 8.53 -5.72
N ILE A 390 -11.10 7.53 -4.89
CA ILE A 390 -11.60 6.22 -5.30
C ILE A 390 -12.97 6.00 -4.65
N ARG A 391 -13.97 5.58 -5.41
CA ARG A 391 -15.29 5.19 -4.90
C ARG A 391 -15.59 3.79 -5.41
N ASP A 392 -15.88 2.87 -4.50
CA ASP A 392 -16.18 1.48 -4.83
C ASP A 392 -15.13 0.83 -5.75
N ASN A 393 -13.85 1.01 -5.41
CA ASN A 393 -12.69 0.58 -6.22
C ASN A 393 -12.60 1.19 -7.62
N LYS A 394 -13.34 2.28 -7.89
CA LYS A 394 -13.42 2.95 -9.19
C LYS A 394 -13.01 4.41 -9.12
N LYS A 395 -12.60 4.95 -10.27
CA LYS A 395 -12.37 6.39 -10.45
C LYS A 395 -13.71 7.12 -10.31
N PRO A 396 -13.78 8.35 -9.78
CA PRO A 396 -15.07 8.99 -9.49
C PRO A 396 -15.85 9.27 -10.78
N ASN A 397 -15.15 9.50 -11.90
CA ASN A 397 -15.77 9.67 -13.21
C ASN A 397 -16.49 8.38 -13.67
N GLU A 398 -15.90 7.20 -13.42
CA GLU A 398 -16.52 5.89 -13.72
C GLU A 398 -17.65 5.59 -12.73
N TRP A 399 -17.49 5.98 -11.47
CA TRP A 399 -18.49 5.83 -10.42
C TRP A 399 -19.76 6.65 -10.71
N ASN A 400 -19.61 7.93 -11.06
CA ASN A 400 -20.71 8.87 -11.29
C ASN A 400 -21.63 8.42 -12.44
N ILE A 401 -21.10 7.67 -13.42
CA ILE A 401 -21.88 7.13 -14.54
C ILE A 401 -22.42 5.72 -14.28
N GLY A 402 -22.25 5.22 -13.04
CA GLY A 402 -22.90 4.00 -12.56
C GLY A 402 -22.15 2.70 -12.79
N GLU A 403 -20.86 2.73 -13.09
CA GLU A 403 -20.06 1.52 -13.34
C GLU A 403 -19.67 0.72 -12.08
N GLY A 404 -20.12 1.13 -10.89
CA GLY A 404 -19.58 0.61 -9.63
C GLY A 404 -20.53 -0.15 -8.71
N THR A 405 -21.84 0.10 -8.70
CA THR A 405 -22.65 -0.42 -7.58
C THR A 405 -23.04 -1.89 -7.74
N LEU A 406 -22.51 -2.75 -6.88
CA LEU A 406 -23.12 -4.03 -6.52
C LEU A 406 -24.02 -3.84 -5.30
N GLY A 407 -25.30 -3.53 -5.55
CA GLY A 407 -26.35 -3.35 -4.54
C GLY A 407 -27.62 -2.73 -5.12
N LEU A 408 -28.70 -2.63 -4.31
CA LEU A 408 -29.92 -1.88 -4.65
C LEU A 408 -29.63 -0.38 -4.69
N TRP A 409 -28.91 0.05 -5.73
CA TRP A 409 -28.69 1.46 -6.00
C TRP A 409 -29.89 2.00 -6.77
N ASP A 410 -30.47 3.08 -6.24
CA ASP A 410 -31.52 3.80 -6.92
C ASP A 410 -30.92 4.64 -8.06
N SER A 411 -30.84 4.01 -9.23
CA SER A 411 -30.37 4.62 -10.49
C SER A 411 -31.13 5.89 -10.90
N SER A 412 -32.24 6.25 -10.23
CA SER A 412 -32.97 7.49 -10.52
C SER A 412 -32.21 8.77 -10.14
N ASN A 413 -31.13 8.67 -9.36
CA ASN A 413 -30.29 9.80 -8.95
C ASN A 413 -28.98 9.94 -9.76
N VAL A 414 -28.81 9.13 -10.81
CA VAL A 414 -27.62 9.18 -11.69
C VAL A 414 -27.80 10.30 -12.69
N ASP A 415 -27.18 11.44 -12.40
CA ASP A 415 -27.03 12.48 -13.40
C ASP A 415 -25.86 12.08 -14.32
N SER A 416 -26.19 11.56 -15.50
CA SER A 416 -25.21 11.09 -16.50
C SER A 416 -24.37 12.23 -17.10
N GLU A 417 -24.60 13.47 -16.67
CA GLU A 417 -23.88 14.65 -17.09
C GLU A 417 -22.79 14.99 -16.07
N MET A 418 -21.56 14.62 -16.42
CA MET A 418 -20.39 15.04 -15.68
C MET A 418 -20.10 16.51 -16.04
N TYR A 419 -20.35 17.43 -15.11
CA TYR A 419 -19.96 18.82 -15.25
C TYR A 419 -18.47 18.95 -14.95
N THR A 420 -17.70 19.45 -15.91
CA THR A 420 -16.37 20.01 -15.62
C THR A 420 -16.41 21.48 -15.97
N THR A 421 -16.01 22.34 -15.04
CA THR A 421 -15.83 23.76 -15.32
C THR A 421 -14.46 23.97 -15.97
N GLU A 422 -14.45 24.37 -17.24
CA GLU A 422 -13.25 24.93 -17.85
C GLU A 422 -13.35 26.45 -17.82
N ARG A 423 -12.33 27.11 -17.26
CA ARG A 423 -12.21 28.57 -17.31
C ARG A 423 -11.42 28.95 -18.56
N LYS A 424 -12.06 29.66 -19.47
CA LYS A 424 -11.36 30.41 -20.53
C LYS A 424 -11.31 31.87 -20.10
N HIS A 425 -10.10 32.41 -19.91
CA HIS A 425 -9.90 33.84 -19.68
C HIS A 425 -9.80 34.58 -21.01
N GLY A 426 -10.40 35.76 -21.06
CA GLY A 426 -10.15 36.74 -22.09
C GLY A 426 -9.02 37.66 -21.70
N GLU A 427 -8.32 38.18 -22.69
CA GLU A 427 -7.41 39.30 -22.50
C GLU A 427 -8.17 40.54 -22.00
N CYS A 428 -7.60 41.22 -21.01
CA CYS A 428 -8.01 42.55 -20.59
C CYS A 428 -7.12 43.59 -21.25
N LYS A 429 -7.72 44.48 -22.05
CA LYS A 429 -6.98 45.54 -22.75
C LYS A 429 -7.17 46.87 -22.05
N SER A 430 -6.09 47.58 -21.78
CA SER A 430 -6.15 48.96 -21.27
C SER A 430 -6.76 49.88 -22.35
N THR A 431 -7.74 50.68 -21.95
CA THR A 431 -8.43 51.68 -22.77
C THR A 431 -8.50 53.01 -22.02
N GLY A 432 -7.35 53.65 -21.82
CA GLY A 432 -7.25 54.87 -21.01
C GLY A 432 -7.16 54.55 -19.53
N GLU A 433 -8.06 55.10 -18.71
CA GLU A 433 -8.13 54.85 -17.26
C GLU A 433 -8.90 53.56 -16.90
N GLU A 434 -9.48 52.87 -17.89
CA GLU A 434 -10.31 51.65 -17.70
C GLU A 434 -9.75 50.46 -18.49
N TYR A 435 -10.08 49.26 -18.05
CA TYR A 435 -9.70 47.99 -18.68
C TYR A 435 -10.92 47.31 -19.30
N GLN A 436 -10.82 46.88 -20.55
CA GLN A 436 -11.91 46.24 -21.29
C GLN A 436 -11.67 44.74 -21.46
N CYS A 437 -12.67 43.94 -21.10
CA CYS A 437 -12.66 42.48 -21.28
C CYS A 437 -12.87 42.10 -22.75
N SER A 438 -12.01 41.24 -23.30
CA SER A 438 -12.15 40.75 -24.69
C SER A 438 -13.29 39.76 -24.92
N ILE A 439 -13.83 39.13 -23.87
CA ILE A 439 -14.96 38.19 -23.98
C ILE A 439 -16.29 38.93 -24.13
N ASP A 440 -16.57 39.85 -23.21
CA ASP A 440 -17.90 40.46 -23.09
C ASP A 440 -17.90 41.99 -23.29
N ASN A 441 -16.73 42.58 -23.59
CA ASN A 441 -16.52 44.02 -23.76
C ASN A 441 -16.89 44.88 -22.55
N LYS A 442 -17.09 44.30 -21.37
CA LYS A 442 -17.30 45.10 -20.16
C LYS A 442 -16.02 45.82 -19.76
N LYS A 443 -16.20 47.01 -19.20
CA LYS A 443 -15.13 47.85 -18.70
C LYS A 443 -15.05 47.83 -17.20
N TYR A 444 -13.84 47.91 -16.69
CA TYR A 444 -13.53 47.81 -15.28
C TYR A 444 -12.50 48.85 -14.89
N ASN A 445 -12.64 49.38 -13.68
CA ASN A 445 -11.81 50.49 -13.20
C ASN A 445 -10.40 50.04 -12.87
N THR A 446 -10.19 48.74 -12.67
CA THR A 446 -8.89 48.14 -12.40
C THR A 446 -8.69 46.92 -13.28
N ILE A 447 -7.44 46.62 -13.62
CA ILE A 447 -7.11 45.40 -14.35
C ILE A 447 -7.51 44.16 -13.55
N MET A 448 -7.50 44.26 -12.22
CA MET A 448 -7.94 43.24 -11.28
C MET A 448 -9.44 42.93 -11.42
N GLN A 449 -10.31 43.95 -11.43
CA GLN A 449 -11.75 43.75 -11.70
C GLN A 449 -12.00 43.20 -13.10
N CYS A 450 -11.18 43.58 -14.08
CA CYS A 450 -11.28 43.03 -15.42
C CYS A 450 -10.87 41.56 -15.44
N ALA A 451 -9.70 41.20 -14.89
CA ALA A 451 -9.20 39.83 -14.84
C ALA A 451 -10.16 38.90 -14.09
N GLU A 452 -10.73 39.38 -12.97
CA GLU A 452 -11.73 38.65 -12.18
C GLU A 452 -13.00 38.35 -12.96
N MET A 453 -13.44 39.24 -13.84
CA MET A 453 -14.75 39.15 -14.47
C MET A 453 -14.67 38.76 -15.95
N CYS A 454 -13.47 38.79 -16.54
CA CYS A 454 -13.21 38.47 -17.94
C CYS A 454 -12.87 36.99 -18.14
N TYR A 455 -13.73 36.12 -17.65
CA TYR A 455 -13.65 34.70 -17.93
C TYR A 455 -15.02 34.14 -18.31
N THR A 456 -15.02 33.09 -19.12
CA THR A 456 -16.18 32.22 -19.29
C THR A 456 -15.90 30.92 -18.56
N SER A 457 -16.82 30.53 -17.67
CA SER A 457 -16.95 29.15 -17.23
C SER A 457 -17.78 28.43 -18.29
N GLU A 458 -17.13 27.64 -19.13
CA GLU A 458 -17.85 26.66 -19.94
C GLU A 458 -18.03 25.41 -19.06
N GLU A 459 -19.27 25.12 -18.67
CA GLU A 459 -19.63 23.77 -18.20
C GLU A 459 -19.57 22.85 -19.40
N LYS A 460 -18.50 22.05 -19.49
CA LYS A 460 -18.41 21.00 -20.49
C LYS A 460 -18.98 19.72 -19.92
N THR A 461 -20.10 19.29 -20.50
CA THR A 461 -20.60 17.93 -20.38
C THR A 461 -19.71 17.03 -21.22
N LYS A 462 -18.73 16.40 -20.59
CA LYS A 462 -17.96 15.33 -21.24
C LYS A 462 -18.58 14.03 -20.76
N LYS A 463 -19.34 13.33 -21.62
CA LYS A 463 -19.62 11.91 -21.40
C LYS A 463 -18.26 11.20 -21.42
N PRO A 464 -17.75 10.71 -20.29
CA PRO A 464 -16.61 9.82 -20.32
C PRO A 464 -17.08 8.59 -21.10
N SER A 465 -16.33 8.17 -22.11
CA SER A 465 -16.56 6.86 -22.69
C SER A 465 -16.21 5.84 -21.61
N VAL A 466 -17.25 5.35 -20.94
CA VAL A 466 -17.28 4.17 -20.08
C VAL A 466 -16.36 3.11 -20.68
N LEU A 467 -15.20 2.90 -20.08
CA LEU A 467 -14.37 1.74 -20.39
C LEU A 467 -14.71 0.68 -19.35
N LYS A 468 -15.90 0.10 -19.54
CA LYS A 468 -16.19 -1.23 -19.02
C LYS A 468 -14.99 -2.09 -19.41
N THR A 469 -14.30 -2.65 -18.42
CA THR A 469 -13.19 -3.54 -18.72
C THR A 469 -13.75 -4.76 -19.44
N GLU A 470 -13.66 -4.72 -20.76
CA GLU A 470 -14.00 -5.83 -21.62
C GLU A 470 -12.91 -6.91 -21.54
N PHE A 471 -12.01 -6.89 -20.55
CA PHE A 471 -10.91 -7.84 -20.43
C PHE A 471 -11.38 -9.31 -20.49
N CYS A 472 -12.52 -9.65 -19.90
CA CYS A 472 -13.11 -10.99 -20.01
C CYS A 472 -14.12 -11.13 -21.17
N SER A 473 -14.31 -10.10 -22.00
CA SER A 473 -15.18 -10.14 -23.18
C SER A 473 -14.56 -10.98 -24.29
N GLU A 474 -15.40 -11.47 -25.19
CA GLU A 474 -14.92 -12.24 -26.34
C GLU A 474 -14.07 -11.40 -27.29
N GLU A 475 -14.34 -10.10 -27.40
CA GLU A 475 -13.61 -9.17 -28.26
C GLU A 475 -12.18 -8.93 -27.77
N GLN A 476 -11.91 -9.04 -26.47
CA GLN A 476 -10.56 -8.84 -25.90
C GLN A 476 -9.72 -10.11 -25.87
N LYS A 477 -10.26 -11.27 -26.24
CA LYS A 477 -9.50 -12.51 -26.42
C LYS A 477 -8.68 -12.47 -27.72
N LEU A 478 -7.69 -11.59 -27.75
CA LEU A 478 -6.91 -11.23 -28.95
C LEU A 478 -5.66 -12.10 -29.18
N SER A 479 -5.36 -13.04 -28.29
CA SER A 479 -4.29 -14.01 -28.56
C SER A 479 -4.61 -14.87 -29.78
N GLY A 480 -3.60 -15.54 -30.32
CA GLY A 480 -3.84 -16.65 -31.23
C GLY A 480 -4.56 -17.78 -30.49
N LYS A 481 -4.92 -18.84 -31.21
CA LYS A 481 -5.58 -19.97 -30.57
C LYS A 481 -4.63 -20.65 -29.58
N ILE A 482 -4.96 -20.56 -28.30
CA ILE A 482 -4.26 -21.22 -27.21
C ILE A 482 -4.89 -22.58 -27.00
N LYS A 483 -4.10 -23.62 -27.17
CA LYS A 483 -4.51 -25.01 -26.94
C LYS A 483 -4.10 -25.42 -25.53
N ILE A 484 -5.06 -25.49 -24.62
CA ILE A 484 -4.84 -25.83 -23.23
C ILE A 484 -5.10 -27.33 -23.08
N LYS A 485 -4.11 -28.08 -22.61
CA LYS A 485 -4.22 -29.51 -22.35
C LYS A 485 -4.14 -29.75 -20.86
N THR A 486 -5.16 -30.37 -20.30
CA THR A 486 -5.16 -30.84 -18.93
C THR A 486 -4.93 -32.33 -18.91
N LYS A 487 -3.87 -32.75 -18.22
CA LYS A 487 -3.55 -34.16 -18.06
C LYS A 487 -3.30 -34.50 -16.60
N SER A 488 -3.40 -35.79 -16.31
CA SER A 488 -2.95 -36.38 -15.07
C SER A 488 -2.09 -37.57 -15.43
N GLU A 489 -0.81 -37.51 -15.10
CA GLU A 489 0.21 -38.45 -15.58
C GLU A 489 0.23 -38.52 -17.12
N LYS A 490 -0.39 -39.58 -17.69
CA LYS A 490 -0.50 -39.81 -19.15
C LYS A 490 -1.93 -39.71 -19.68
N ASN A 491 -2.92 -39.56 -18.80
CA ASN A 491 -4.33 -39.58 -19.18
C ASN A 491 -4.87 -38.14 -19.28
N PRO A 492 -5.73 -37.86 -20.28
CA PRO A 492 -6.41 -36.57 -20.36
C PRO A 492 -7.40 -36.40 -19.20
N VAL A 493 -7.53 -35.19 -18.69
CA VAL A 493 -8.50 -34.84 -17.64
C VAL A 493 -9.66 -34.06 -18.26
N PRO A 494 -10.79 -34.71 -18.55
CA PRO A 494 -11.91 -34.03 -19.20
C PRO A 494 -12.72 -33.17 -18.23
N ALA A 495 -13.40 -32.16 -18.79
CA ALA A 495 -14.25 -31.22 -18.07
C ALA A 495 -13.54 -30.57 -16.87
N ALA A 496 -12.24 -30.27 -16.99
CA ALA A 496 -11.50 -29.44 -16.06
C ALA A 496 -11.81 -27.97 -16.35
N GLY A 497 -12.23 -27.23 -15.34
CA GLY A 497 -12.53 -25.81 -15.46
C GLY A 497 -11.24 -25.01 -15.62
N ILE A 498 -11.21 -24.11 -16.59
CA ILE A 498 -10.07 -23.27 -16.91
C ILE A 498 -10.42 -21.82 -16.59
N SER A 499 -9.55 -21.17 -15.82
CA SER A 499 -9.65 -19.74 -15.52
C SER A 499 -8.34 -19.01 -15.81
N TYR A 500 -8.45 -17.73 -16.17
CA TYR A 500 -7.32 -16.86 -16.46
C TYR A 500 -7.45 -15.55 -15.71
N LYS A 501 -6.40 -15.17 -14.98
CA LYS A 501 -6.32 -13.90 -14.23
C LYS A 501 -5.11 -13.11 -14.70
N CYS A 502 -5.25 -11.79 -14.79
CA CYS A 502 -4.16 -10.89 -15.10
C CYS A 502 -4.16 -9.74 -14.08
N GLY A 503 -3.10 -9.61 -13.27
CA GLY A 503 -3.01 -8.56 -12.25
C GLY A 503 -4.29 -8.40 -11.41
N ASN A 504 -4.90 -7.22 -11.51
CA ASN A 504 -6.06 -6.78 -10.73
C ASN A 504 -7.38 -6.90 -11.50
N TYR A 505 -7.34 -7.41 -12.73
CA TYR A 505 -8.55 -7.65 -13.50
C TYR A 505 -9.33 -8.82 -12.88
N LYS A 506 -10.65 -8.83 -13.15
CA LYS A 506 -11.54 -9.93 -12.81
C LYS A 506 -10.97 -11.26 -13.35
N THR A 507 -11.04 -12.32 -12.55
CA THR A 507 -10.71 -13.66 -13.01
C THR A 507 -11.71 -14.09 -14.10
N CYS A 508 -11.22 -14.33 -15.31
CA CYS A 508 -12.05 -14.76 -16.42
C CYS A 508 -12.24 -16.27 -16.37
N SER A 509 -13.49 -16.72 -16.37
CA SER A 509 -13.82 -18.12 -16.66
C SER A 509 -13.69 -18.33 -18.17
N ILE A 510 -12.79 -19.20 -18.60
CA ILE A 510 -12.45 -19.37 -20.02
C ILE A 510 -13.27 -20.52 -20.63
N GLY A 511 -13.56 -21.55 -19.86
CA GLY A 511 -14.32 -22.72 -20.30
C GLY A 511 -13.88 -23.97 -19.57
N SER A 512 -14.26 -25.13 -20.12
CA SER A 512 -13.86 -26.43 -19.59
C SER A 512 -13.28 -27.29 -20.70
N THR A 513 -12.36 -28.19 -20.34
CA THR A 513 -11.78 -29.12 -21.31
C THR A 513 -12.79 -30.16 -21.82
N ASP A 514 -12.59 -30.62 -23.06
CA ASP A 514 -13.41 -31.63 -23.71
C ASP A 514 -13.08 -33.06 -23.24
N SER A 515 -13.61 -34.08 -23.92
CA SER A 515 -13.36 -35.50 -23.60
C SER A 515 -11.89 -35.90 -23.73
N ASP A 516 -11.12 -35.18 -24.54
CA ASP A 516 -9.69 -35.42 -24.76
C ASP A 516 -8.83 -34.56 -23.81
N GLY A 517 -9.44 -33.88 -22.84
CA GLY A 517 -8.74 -33.01 -21.90
C GLY A 517 -8.18 -31.76 -22.55
N GLU A 518 -8.71 -31.35 -23.70
CA GLU A 518 -8.24 -30.20 -24.46
C GLU A 518 -9.27 -29.06 -24.42
N LEU A 519 -8.78 -27.82 -24.42
CA LEU A 519 -9.58 -26.62 -24.64
C LEU A 519 -8.81 -25.72 -25.60
N GLU A 520 -9.34 -25.56 -26.81
CA GLU A 520 -8.82 -24.57 -27.75
C GLU A 520 -9.63 -23.29 -27.61
N THR A 521 -8.96 -22.22 -27.17
CA THR A 521 -9.62 -20.94 -26.88
C THR A 521 -8.68 -19.79 -27.20
N LYS A 522 -9.18 -18.57 -27.08
CA LYS A 522 -8.34 -17.39 -27.08
C LYS A 522 -8.38 -16.78 -25.68
N LEU A 523 -7.27 -16.20 -25.28
CA LEU A 523 -7.10 -15.49 -24.02
C LEU A 523 -6.88 -13.99 -24.25
N PRO A 524 -7.25 -13.14 -23.28
CA PRO A 524 -6.87 -11.74 -23.28
C PRO A 524 -5.36 -11.55 -23.26
N ILE A 525 -4.88 -10.46 -23.84
CA ILE A 525 -3.44 -10.12 -23.85
C ILE A 525 -3.03 -9.65 -22.46
N CYS A 526 -2.01 -10.30 -21.92
CA CYS A 526 -1.52 -10.02 -20.58
C CYS A 526 -0.09 -10.53 -20.45
N TYR A 527 0.75 -9.72 -19.82
CA TYR A 527 2.06 -10.13 -19.36
C TYR A 527 1.98 -10.52 -17.87
N GLY A 528 2.45 -11.73 -17.53
CA GLY A 528 2.37 -12.27 -16.18
C GLY A 528 0.98 -12.81 -15.80
N GLY A 529 0.16 -13.19 -16.77
CA GLY A 529 -1.14 -13.81 -16.51
C GLY A 529 -0.99 -15.15 -15.82
N VAL A 530 -2.00 -15.54 -15.03
CA VAL A 530 -2.05 -16.82 -14.32
C VAL A 530 -3.19 -17.64 -14.89
N LEU A 531 -2.83 -18.74 -15.56
CA LEU A 531 -3.76 -19.75 -16.04
C LEU A 531 -3.91 -20.83 -14.98
N SER A 532 -5.15 -21.16 -14.63
CA SER A 532 -5.45 -22.15 -13.59
C SER A 532 -6.42 -23.21 -14.11
N ALA A 533 -6.16 -24.47 -13.76
CA ALA A 533 -7.07 -25.59 -14.00
C ALA A 533 -7.55 -26.19 -12.68
N HIS A 534 -8.85 -26.43 -12.59
CA HIS A 534 -9.49 -27.02 -11.42
C HIS A 534 -10.47 -28.13 -11.83
N LYS A 535 -10.44 -29.24 -11.09
CA LYS A 535 -11.35 -30.37 -11.29
C LYS A 535 -11.57 -31.06 -9.95
N GLN A 536 -12.83 -31.40 -9.64
CA GLN A 536 -13.14 -32.18 -8.45
C GLN A 536 -12.40 -33.53 -8.47
N GLY A 537 -11.77 -33.89 -7.35
CA GLY A 537 -10.94 -35.10 -7.23
C GLY A 537 -9.50 -34.91 -7.71
N TYR A 538 -9.12 -33.68 -8.07
CA TYR A 538 -7.76 -33.33 -8.46
C TYR A 538 -7.29 -32.07 -7.74
N TYR A 539 -6.02 -32.06 -7.40
CA TYR A 539 -5.35 -30.87 -6.91
C TYR A 539 -5.12 -29.88 -8.06
N SER A 540 -5.44 -28.61 -7.79
CA SER A 540 -5.50 -27.55 -8.80
C SER A 540 -4.12 -27.13 -9.30
N SER A 541 -3.99 -27.02 -10.62
CA SER A 541 -2.75 -26.67 -11.30
C SER A 541 -2.74 -25.21 -11.73
N LYS A 542 -1.59 -24.53 -11.62
CA LYS A 542 -1.42 -23.13 -12.02
C LYS A 542 -0.15 -22.96 -12.85
N LYS A 543 -0.20 -22.08 -13.85
CA LYS A 543 0.96 -21.72 -14.68
C LYS A 543 0.92 -20.25 -15.06
N ILE A 544 2.08 -19.60 -15.00
CA ILE A 544 2.23 -18.24 -15.52
C ILE A 544 2.28 -18.31 -17.05
N LEU A 545 1.52 -17.44 -17.69
CA LEU A 545 1.41 -17.34 -19.13
C LEU A 545 1.45 -15.88 -19.56
N ASN A 546 2.30 -15.59 -20.54
CA ASN A 546 2.27 -14.34 -21.28
C ASN A 546 1.49 -14.59 -22.57
N THR A 547 0.48 -13.78 -22.84
CA THR A 547 -0.32 -13.87 -24.06
C THR A 547 -0.01 -12.71 -24.98
N GLU A 548 0.24 -12.99 -26.26
CA GLU A 548 0.57 -11.99 -27.29
C GLU A 548 -0.46 -12.03 -28.44
N ILE A 549 -0.66 -10.91 -29.13
CA ILE A 549 -1.65 -10.78 -30.19
C ILE A 549 -1.38 -11.79 -31.31
N ASN A 550 -2.41 -12.54 -31.69
CA ASN A 550 -2.39 -13.57 -32.74
C ASN A 550 -1.35 -14.69 -32.58
N LYS A 551 -0.64 -14.76 -31.45
CA LYS A 551 0.31 -15.84 -31.17
C LYS A 551 -0.43 -17.06 -30.63
N ALA A 552 -0.37 -18.17 -31.36
CA ALA A 552 -0.86 -19.45 -30.90
C ALA A 552 0.19 -20.13 -30.03
N GLU A 553 -0.25 -20.81 -28.98
CA GLU A 553 0.62 -21.56 -28.08
C GLU A 553 -0.13 -22.77 -27.53
N THR A 554 0.59 -23.86 -27.24
CA THR A 554 0.03 -25.03 -26.56
C THR A 554 0.54 -25.07 -25.13
N ILE A 555 -0.38 -25.06 -24.18
CA ILE A 555 -0.08 -25.02 -22.76
C ILE A 555 -0.59 -26.29 -22.10
N GLU A 556 0.31 -26.99 -21.43
CA GLU A 556 -0.04 -28.17 -20.65
C GLU A 556 -0.10 -27.81 -19.17
N LEU A 557 -1.20 -28.23 -18.52
CA LEU A 557 -1.45 -28.13 -17.10
C LEU A 557 -1.61 -29.55 -16.55
N GLU A 558 -0.72 -29.90 -15.63
CA GLU A 558 -0.73 -31.21 -14.98
C GLU A 558 -1.52 -31.12 -13.68
N LEU A 559 -2.63 -31.85 -13.63
CA LEU A 559 -3.45 -32.02 -12.44
C LEU A 559 -3.07 -33.31 -11.74
N THR A 560 -2.81 -33.19 -10.45
CA THR A 560 -2.45 -34.33 -9.60
C THR A 560 -3.74 -34.94 -9.03
N PRO A 561 -3.99 -36.25 -9.22
CA PRO A 561 -5.20 -36.87 -8.72
C PRO A 561 -5.12 -36.98 -7.20
N GLU A 562 -6.20 -36.61 -6.52
CA GLU A 562 -6.33 -36.81 -5.08
C GLU A 562 -6.69 -38.28 -4.84
N LYS A 563 -5.83 -39.02 -4.13
CA LYS A 563 -6.12 -40.41 -3.78
C LYS A 563 -6.69 -40.50 -2.37
N GLU A 564 -7.82 -41.20 -2.23
CA GLU A 564 -8.45 -41.46 -0.94
C GLU A 564 -7.80 -42.65 -0.23
N PHE A 565 -7.59 -42.49 1.07
CA PHE A 565 -7.11 -43.53 1.99
C PHE A 565 -7.97 -43.55 3.24
N THR A 566 -8.16 -44.73 3.81
CA THR A 566 -8.68 -44.86 5.17
C THR A 566 -7.56 -44.57 6.15
N ALA A 567 -7.79 -43.65 7.09
CA ALA A 567 -6.88 -43.30 8.15
C ALA A 567 -7.35 -43.94 9.46
N SER A 568 -6.40 -44.50 10.21
CA SER A 568 -6.61 -44.90 11.60
C SER A 568 -5.43 -44.38 12.44
N PHE A 569 -5.55 -44.44 13.76
CA PHE A 569 -4.42 -44.13 14.63
C PHE A 569 -4.21 -45.18 15.72
N LYS A 570 -2.95 -45.32 16.14
CA LYS A 570 -2.55 -46.06 17.33
C LYS A 570 -1.94 -45.11 18.33
N LYS A 571 -2.03 -45.43 19.61
CA LYS A 571 -1.42 -44.66 20.69
C LYS A 571 -0.19 -45.37 21.25
N ILE A 572 0.78 -44.56 21.64
CA ILE A 572 2.07 -44.98 22.17
C ILE A 572 2.20 -44.35 23.56
N PRO A 573 2.06 -45.13 24.64
CA PRO A 573 2.15 -44.59 25.99
C PRO A 573 3.59 -44.18 26.30
N ILE A 574 3.76 -42.95 26.77
CA ILE A 574 5.02 -42.43 27.31
C ILE A 574 5.02 -42.69 28.82
N THR A 575 6.09 -43.31 29.31
CA THR A 575 6.31 -43.48 30.75
C THR A 575 7.30 -42.45 31.25
N ALA A 576 6.91 -41.66 32.24
CA ALA A 576 7.79 -40.71 32.91
C ALA A 576 8.65 -41.45 33.95
N VAL A 577 9.97 -41.43 33.79
CA VAL A 577 10.92 -42.04 34.72
C VAL A 577 11.75 -40.95 35.38
N GLN A 578 11.80 -40.95 36.72
CA GLN A 578 12.70 -40.05 37.45
C GLN A 578 14.15 -40.51 37.26
N THR A 579 15.00 -39.63 36.75
CA THR A 579 16.44 -39.84 36.62
C THR A 579 17.20 -38.86 37.53
N LYS A 580 18.53 -39.04 37.64
CA LYS A 580 19.42 -38.11 38.35
C LYS A 580 19.42 -36.70 37.73
N GLN A 581 18.95 -36.54 36.49
CA GLN A 581 18.92 -35.28 35.74
C GLN A 581 17.50 -34.69 35.61
N GLY A 582 16.50 -35.32 36.24
CA GLY A 582 15.09 -34.92 36.18
C GLY A 582 14.16 -36.00 35.62
N ILE A 583 12.91 -35.66 35.35
CA ILE A 583 11.92 -36.57 34.74
C ILE A 583 12.24 -36.72 33.24
N GLU A 584 12.42 -37.95 32.80
CA GLU A 584 12.64 -38.30 31.40
C GLU A 584 11.54 -39.24 30.89
N GLY A 585 10.92 -38.91 29.76
CA GLY A 585 10.01 -39.82 29.08
C GLY A 585 10.75 -40.96 28.39
N ARG A 586 10.31 -42.20 28.66
CA ARG A 586 10.68 -43.42 27.94
C ARG A 586 9.47 -43.91 27.14
N CYS A 587 9.70 -44.19 25.86
CA CYS A 587 8.72 -44.79 24.97
C CYS A 587 8.77 -46.32 25.09
N CYS A 588 7.62 -46.97 24.91
CA CYS A 588 7.47 -48.42 24.90
C CYS A 588 7.09 -48.87 23.48
N GLU A 589 7.68 -49.96 22.97
CA GLU A 589 7.49 -50.45 21.59
C GLU A 589 6.04 -50.88 21.24
N GLN A 590 5.13 -50.97 22.21
CA GLN A 590 3.77 -51.47 21.98
C GLN A 590 2.78 -50.35 21.61
N LYS A 591 2.46 -50.28 20.31
CA LYS A 591 1.36 -49.47 19.77
C LYS A 591 0.01 -50.11 20.11
N THR A 592 -0.87 -49.39 20.81
CA THR A 592 -2.21 -49.88 21.20
C THR A 592 -3.32 -49.17 20.43
N LYS A 593 -4.49 -49.82 20.31
CA LYS A 593 -5.68 -49.18 19.73
C LYS A 593 -6.28 -48.17 20.72
N PRO A 594 -6.86 -47.05 20.24
CA PRO A 594 -7.62 -46.15 21.10
C PRO A 594 -8.90 -46.82 21.63
N LEU A 595 -9.38 -46.35 22.78
CA LEU A 595 -10.73 -46.69 23.26
C LEU A 595 -11.80 -45.97 22.43
N SER A 596 -13.06 -46.41 22.51
CA SER A 596 -14.16 -45.79 21.76
C SER A 596 -14.44 -44.32 22.11
N THR A 597 -13.94 -43.84 23.25
CA THR A 597 -14.04 -42.43 23.70
C THR A 597 -12.81 -41.60 23.40
N GLN A 598 -11.78 -42.22 22.84
CA GLN A 598 -10.48 -41.61 22.57
C GLN A 598 -10.36 -41.31 21.08
N LYS A 599 -10.14 -40.05 20.75
CA LYS A 599 -10.10 -39.57 19.37
C LYS A 599 -8.81 -38.81 19.11
N ALA A 600 -8.47 -38.63 17.84
CA ALA A 600 -7.37 -37.78 17.44
C ALA A 600 -7.78 -36.84 16.31
N THR A 601 -7.39 -35.57 16.39
CA THR A 601 -7.42 -34.69 15.22
C THR A 601 -6.12 -34.87 14.44
N LEU A 602 -6.22 -34.83 13.11
CA LEU A 602 -5.11 -34.92 12.18
C LEU A 602 -5.16 -33.72 11.25
N ARG A 603 -4.08 -32.93 11.21
CA ARG A 603 -3.86 -31.87 10.24
C ARG A 603 -2.69 -32.26 9.34
N LEU A 604 -2.96 -32.37 8.05
CA LEU A 604 -1.99 -32.58 6.99
C LEU A 604 -1.85 -31.29 6.20
N GLU A 605 -0.62 -30.81 6.04
CA GLU A 605 -0.31 -29.63 5.23
C GLU A 605 0.84 -29.97 4.29
N LYS A 606 0.58 -29.97 2.97
CA LYS A 606 1.63 -30.19 1.98
C LYS A 606 2.55 -28.97 1.94
N VAL A 607 3.84 -29.20 2.04
CA VAL A 607 4.87 -28.20 1.85
C VAL A 607 4.90 -27.79 0.37
N LYS A 608 4.79 -26.49 0.11
CA LYS A 608 4.90 -25.93 -1.26
C LYS A 608 6.33 -26.09 -1.75
N GLU A 609 6.50 -26.76 -2.89
CA GLU A 609 7.82 -26.89 -3.54
C GLU A 609 8.05 -25.77 -4.56
N LYS A 610 6.97 -25.18 -5.06
CA LYS A 610 6.98 -24.05 -5.99
C LYS A 610 6.18 -22.88 -5.42
N PRO A 611 6.60 -21.61 -5.64
CA PRO A 611 5.93 -20.43 -5.09
C PRO A 611 4.45 -20.27 -5.49
N TYR A 612 4.05 -20.90 -6.60
CA TYR A 612 2.72 -20.75 -7.22
C TYR A 612 1.83 -21.98 -7.02
N GLU A 613 2.28 -22.98 -6.26
CA GLU A 613 1.45 -24.13 -5.87
C GLU A 613 0.27 -23.66 -5.03
N SER A 614 -0.91 -24.24 -5.31
CA SER A 614 -2.11 -24.02 -4.51
C SER A 614 -1.88 -24.54 -3.07
N GLU A 615 -2.67 -24.15 -2.10
CA GLU A 615 -2.56 -24.77 -0.78
C GLU A 615 -3.23 -26.13 -0.77
N PHE A 616 -2.58 -27.12 -0.15
CA PHE A 616 -3.18 -28.43 0.13
C PHE A 616 -3.11 -28.65 1.64
N VAL A 617 -4.24 -28.41 2.29
CA VAL A 617 -4.40 -28.55 3.74
C VAL A 617 -5.65 -29.38 3.99
N GLN A 618 -5.51 -30.42 4.80
CA GLN A 618 -6.63 -31.26 5.24
C GLN A 618 -6.61 -31.36 6.77
N ALA A 619 -7.76 -31.19 7.40
CA ALA A 619 -7.93 -31.42 8.83
C ALA A 619 -9.13 -32.37 9.06
N VAL A 620 -8.89 -33.50 9.71
CA VAL A 620 -9.91 -34.53 9.97
C VAL A 620 -9.84 -35.02 11.42
N MET A 621 -10.93 -35.58 11.92
CA MET A 621 -10.94 -36.40 13.14
C MET A 621 -10.79 -37.86 12.73
N ILE A 622 -9.79 -38.56 13.27
CA ILE A 622 -9.52 -39.96 12.92
C ILE A 622 -10.29 -40.90 13.85
N ASP A 623 -11.12 -41.76 13.26
CA ASP A 623 -11.74 -42.96 13.85
C ASP A 623 -11.29 -44.22 13.05
N GLU A 624 -11.90 -45.41 13.23
CA GLU A 624 -11.45 -46.65 12.53
C GLU A 624 -11.63 -46.62 10.99
N ASP A 625 -12.42 -45.68 10.44
CA ASP A 625 -12.78 -45.61 9.00
C ASP A 625 -12.69 -44.19 8.36
N THR A 626 -11.88 -43.27 8.90
CA THR A 626 -11.83 -41.88 8.40
C THR A 626 -11.19 -41.79 7.03
N SER A 627 -11.87 -41.23 6.03
CA SER A 627 -11.26 -40.98 4.70
C SER A 627 -10.38 -39.72 4.72
N ILE A 628 -9.14 -39.86 4.27
CA ILE A 628 -8.19 -38.77 3.99
C ILE A 628 -7.79 -38.76 2.53
N LYS A 629 -7.32 -37.61 2.05
CA LYS A 629 -6.85 -37.46 0.68
C LYS A 629 -5.37 -37.13 0.70
N LEU A 630 -4.60 -37.82 -0.13
CA LEU A 630 -3.17 -37.61 -0.28
C LEU A 630 -2.82 -37.35 -1.74
N ILE A 631 -1.80 -36.52 -1.92
CA ILE A 631 -1.10 -36.29 -3.18
C ILE A 631 0.41 -36.44 -2.93
N PRO A 632 1.25 -36.65 -3.95
CA PRO A 632 2.68 -36.75 -3.74
C PRO A 632 3.28 -35.48 -3.16
N GLY A 633 4.25 -35.64 -2.26
CA GLY A 633 5.04 -34.54 -1.71
C GLY A 633 5.33 -34.68 -0.23
N LYS A 634 5.89 -33.61 0.33
CA LYS A 634 6.26 -33.52 1.74
C LYS A 634 5.14 -32.90 2.56
N TYR A 635 4.85 -33.47 3.71
CA TYR A 635 3.79 -33.06 4.60
C TYR A 635 4.31 -32.66 5.98
N THR A 636 3.72 -31.60 6.51
CA THR A 636 3.67 -31.36 7.94
C THR A 636 2.47 -32.12 8.50
N VAL A 637 2.68 -32.93 9.52
CA VAL A 637 1.63 -33.73 10.18
C VAL A 637 1.51 -33.29 11.62
N THR A 638 0.34 -32.80 12.00
CA THR A 638 0.06 -32.45 13.39
C THR A 638 -1.13 -33.24 13.88
N MET A 639 -0.95 -33.95 15.00
CA MET A 639 -2.00 -34.69 15.66
C MET A 639 -2.21 -34.23 17.09
N GLN A 640 -3.47 -34.12 17.51
CA GLN A 640 -3.85 -33.90 18.90
C GLN A 640 -4.72 -35.05 19.37
N TYR A 641 -4.29 -35.73 20.43
CA TYR A 641 -4.95 -36.91 20.97
C TYR A 641 -5.76 -36.52 22.21
N LEU A 642 -7.05 -36.85 22.21
CA LEU A 642 -8.00 -36.44 23.24
C LEU A 642 -8.90 -37.58 23.71
N ASP A 643 -9.39 -37.46 24.94
CA ASP A 643 -10.41 -38.36 25.52
C ASP A 643 -11.67 -37.56 25.85
N GLU A 644 -12.80 -37.98 25.28
CA GLU A 644 -14.11 -37.32 25.45
C GLU A 644 -14.67 -37.48 26.86
N ILE A 645 -14.36 -38.58 27.55
CA ILE A 645 -14.73 -38.75 28.98
C ILE A 645 -13.94 -37.74 29.84
N GLY A 646 -12.73 -37.39 29.39
CA GLY A 646 -11.82 -36.50 30.05
C GLY A 646 -11.16 -37.09 31.29
N ILE A 647 -10.38 -36.27 32.00
CA ILE A 647 -9.61 -36.68 33.17
C ILE A 647 -10.00 -35.86 34.40
N VAL A 648 -9.92 -36.50 35.57
CA VAL A 648 -10.08 -35.83 36.86
C VAL A 648 -8.70 -35.70 37.48
N ILE A 649 -8.21 -34.47 37.59
CA ILE A 649 -7.01 -34.17 38.37
C ILE A 649 -7.45 -34.05 39.83
N PRO A 650 -6.98 -34.92 40.73
CA PRO A 650 -7.43 -34.92 42.13
C PRO A 650 -7.04 -33.62 42.84
N ALA A 651 -7.94 -33.12 43.70
CA ALA A 651 -7.65 -32.00 44.58
C ALA A 651 -6.46 -32.32 45.50
N LYS A 652 -5.42 -31.48 45.50
CA LYS A 652 -4.38 -31.48 46.55
C LYS A 652 -3.97 -30.06 46.89
N CYS A 653 -3.92 -29.77 48.19
CA CYS A 653 -3.41 -28.51 48.74
C CYS A 653 -1.90 -28.41 48.52
N LYS A 654 -1.46 -27.74 47.45
CA LYS A 654 -0.06 -27.28 47.35
C LYS A 654 0.03 -25.92 46.68
N LYS A 655 0.89 -25.06 47.25
CA LYS A 655 1.39 -23.86 46.59
C LYS A 655 2.65 -24.28 45.82
N VAL A 656 2.69 -24.04 44.52
CA VAL A 656 3.88 -24.27 43.68
C VAL A 656 4.54 -22.92 43.40
N CYS A 657 5.83 -22.78 43.72
CA CYS A 657 6.55 -21.56 43.38
C CYS A 657 6.86 -21.56 41.88
N THR A 658 6.32 -20.59 41.16
CA THR A 658 6.50 -20.46 39.69
C THR A 658 7.62 -19.50 39.31
N GLU A 659 8.02 -18.64 40.24
CA GLU A 659 9.13 -17.70 40.08
C GLU A 659 9.95 -17.61 41.37
N GLU A 660 11.20 -18.04 41.28
CA GLU A 660 12.14 -18.13 42.40
C GLU A 660 12.98 -16.85 42.51
N THR A 661 13.43 -16.49 43.71
CA THR A 661 14.48 -15.45 43.85
C THR A 661 15.86 -16.03 43.60
N ASP A 662 16.82 -15.19 43.19
CA ASP A 662 18.22 -15.59 42.99
C ASP A 662 18.82 -16.20 44.25
N GLU A 663 18.42 -15.71 45.43
CA GLU A 663 18.78 -16.26 46.73
C GLU A 663 18.21 -17.66 46.95
N MET A 664 16.95 -17.91 46.56
CA MET A 664 16.32 -19.23 46.67
C MET A 664 16.94 -20.23 45.69
N LYS A 665 17.39 -19.75 44.53
CA LYS A 665 18.11 -20.53 43.52
C LYS A 665 19.52 -20.88 43.99
N ALA A 666 20.23 -19.92 44.61
CA ALA A 666 21.54 -20.14 45.23
C ALA A 666 21.45 -21.10 46.44
N CYS A 667 20.45 -20.93 47.32
CA CYS A 667 20.16 -21.81 48.47
C CYS A 667 20.00 -23.27 48.02
N ARG A 668 19.18 -23.50 46.98
CA ARG A 668 18.98 -24.83 46.41
C ARG A 668 20.22 -25.39 45.74
N THR A 669 20.91 -24.58 44.94
CA THR A 669 22.15 -25.01 44.28
C THR A 669 23.19 -25.43 45.30
N ALA A 670 23.28 -24.74 46.43
CA ALA A 670 24.16 -25.09 47.54
C ALA A 670 23.73 -26.38 48.27
N CYS A 671 22.42 -26.61 48.50
CA CYS A 671 21.96 -27.88 49.11
C CYS A 671 22.06 -29.07 48.12
N ASP A 672 22.00 -28.85 46.80
CA ASP A 672 22.01 -29.90 45.76
C ASP A 672 23.43 -30.33 45.35
N GLN A 673 24.44 -29.46 45.46
CA GLN A 673 25.85 -29.81 45.23
C GLN A 673 26.43 -30.52 46.45
N GLN A 674 26.18 -31.83 46.54
CA GLN A 674 26.47 -32.68 47.70
C GLN A 674 27.96 -32.91 48.05
N GLU A 675 28.94 -32.43 47.27
CA GLU A 675 30.31 -32.98 47.38
C GLU A 675 31.30 -32.21 48.27
N ASP A 676 31.04 -30.97 48.69
CA ASP A 676 31.93 -30.26 49.63
C ASP A 676 31.16 -29.36 50.60
N PHE A 677 30.27 -29.97 51.40
CA PHE A 677 29.74 -29.31 52.60
C PHE A 677 30.80 -29.31 53.70
N VAL A 678 31.96 -28.74 53.41
CA VAL A 678 32.97 -28.39 54.41
C VAL A 678 32.40 -27.23 55.21
N GLU A 679 32.47 -27.33 56.54
CA GLU A 679 31.94 -26.40 57.56
C GLU A 679 32.04 -24.90 57.19
N GLN A 680 33.06 -24.53 56.43
CA GLN A 680 33.36 -23.19 55.95
C GLN A 680 32.34 -22.65 54.92
N ASN A 681 31.84 -23.48 54.00
CA ASN A 681 30.83 -23.08 53.00
C ASN A 681 29.43 -22.96 53.63
N CYS A 682 29.11 -23.81 54.61
CA CYS A 682 27.88 -23.71 55.41
C CYS A 682 27.82 -22.39 56.18
N LYS A 683 28.93 -22.00 56.83
CA LYS A 683 29.02 -20.74 57.59
C LYS A 683 28.88 -19.50 56.72
N ILE A 684 29.22 -19.56 55.43
CA ILE A 684 28.99 -18.47 54.47
C ILE A 684 27.50 -18.40 54.06
N ALA A 685 26.87 -19.54 53.79
CA ALA A 685 25.47 -19.61 53.38
C ALA A 685 24.50 -19.25 54.53
N PHE A 686 24.87 -19.54 55.78
CA PHE A 686 24.08 -19.30 56.99
C PHE A 686 24.80 -18.34 57.96
N ALA A 687 25.41 -17.26 57.45
CA ALA A 687 26.23 -16.32 58.22
C ALA A 687 25.51 -15.67 59.43
N SER A 688 24.18 -15.69 59.46
CA SER A 688 23.37 -15.19 60.58
C SER A 688 23.09 -16.22 61.68
N VAL A 689 23.36 -17.51 61.45
CA VAL A 689 23.09 -18.61 62.40
C VAL A 689 24.19 -19.69 62.32
N PRO A 690 25.44 -19.39 62.73
CA PRO A 690 26.61 -20.23 62.47
C PRO A 690 26.63 -21.57 63.23
N ASP A 691 25.87 -21.69 64.32
CA ASP A 691 25.81 -22.89 65.17
C ASP A 691 25.13 -24.08 64.47
N TRP A 692 24.39 -23.83 63.38
CA TRP A 692 23.70 -24.88 62.62
C TRP A 692 24.64 -25.74 61.76
N CYS A 693 25.90 -25.34 61.64
CA CYS A 693 26.90 -26.00 60.81
C CYS A 693 27.80 -26.98 61.59
N GLU A 694 27.51 -27.23 62.88
CA GLU A 694 28.31 -28.14 63.73
C GLU A 694 27.96 -29.62 63.52
N ASP A 695 26.77 -29.93 63.00
CA ASP A 695 26.32 -31.30 62.66
C ASP A 695 25.78 -31.32 61.23
N SER A 696 26.46 -32.05 60.34
CA SER A 696 26.16 -32.09 58.90
C SER A 696 24.77 -32.67 58.59
N ASP A 697 24.25 -33.57 59.42
CA ASP A 697 22.95 -34.20 59.21
C ASP A 697 21.79 -33.26 59.64
N PHE A 698 22.01 -32.49 60.71
CA PHE A 698 21.08 -31.44 61.13
C PHE A 698 21.07 -30.27 60.16
N ALA A 699 22.25 -29.83 59.69
CA ALA A 699 22.40 -28.75 58.71
C ALA A 699 21.68 -29.06 57.40
N MET A 700 21.81 -30.30 56.90
CA MET A 700 21.14 -30.77 55.68
C MET A 700 19.61 -30.80 55.80
N THR A 701 19.11 -31.18 56.98
CA THR A 701 17.66 -31.23 57.26
C THR A 701 17.09 -29.82 57.37
N ALA A 702 17.79 -28.91 58.06
CA ALA A 702 17.43 -27.50 58.16
C ALA A 702 17.53 -26.75 56.80
N CYS A 703 18.54 -27.06 55.97
CA CYS A 703 18.72 -26.49 54.61
C CYS A 703 17.47 -26.75 53.75
N LYS A 704 16.95 -27.99 53.78
CA LYS A 704 15.78 -28.40 52.99
C LYS A 704 14.47 -27.79 53.47
N GLU A 705 14.31 -27.56 54.77
CA GLU A 705 13.09 -26.98 55.34
C GLU A 705 13.03 -25.44 55.22
N HIS A 706 14.17 -24.74 55.34
CA HIS A 706 14.19 -23.26 55.33
C HIS A 706 14.28 -22.62 53.94
N CYS A 707 14.78 -23.32 52.90
CA CYS A 707 14.88 -22.72 51.55
C CYS A 707 13.50 -22.54 50.85
N THR A 708 12.36 -22.95 51.42
CA THR A 708 11.09 -23.07 50.66
C THR A 708 9.97 -22.08 50.95
N GLU A 709 9.88 -21.44 52.12
CA GLU A 709 8.63 -20.69 52.45
C GLU A 709 8.69 -19.17 52.24
N THR A 710 9.81 -18.50 52.49
CA THR A 710 9.83 -17.02 52.59
C THR A 710 10.36 -16.28 51.36
N LYS A 711 10.90 -16.99 50.35
CA LYS A 711 11.68 -16.37 49.24
C LYS A 711 11.15 -16.60 47.82
N CYS A 712 9.89 -17.02 47.66
CA CYS A 712 9.25 -17.18 46.35
C CYS A 712 8.57 -15.87 45.89
N LYS A 713 8.79 -15.44 44.64
CA LYS A 713 8.15 -14.24 44.07
C LYS A 713 6.68 -14.46 43.70
N LYS A 714 6.32 -15.66 43.21
CA LYS A 714 4.96 -15.95 42.72
C LYS A 714 4.54 -17.39 42.95
N TRP A 715 3.43 -17.57 43.67
CA TRP A 715 2.85 -18.86 43.99
C TRP A 715 1.64 -19.17 43.09
N MET A 716 1.61 -20.34 42.49
CA MET A 716 0.42 -20.92 41.86
C MET A 716 -0.29 -21.83 42.87
N ARG A 717 -1.59 -21.61 43.10
CA ARG A 717 -2.43 -22.50 43.92
C ARG A 717 -3.11 -23.51 43.02
N ILE A 718 -2.92 -24.79 43.30
CA ILE A 718 -3.73 -25.86 42.70
C ILE A 718 -5.13 -25.79 43.35
N PRO A 719 -6.24 -25.91 42.59
CA PRO A 719 -7.60 -25.80 43.13
C PRO A 719 -7.86 -26.80 44.26
N GLU A 720 -8.65 -26.37 45.26
CA GLU A 720 -9.06 -27.16 46.42
C GLU A 720 -10.09 -28.25 46.06
N GLU A 721 -10.68 -28.17 44.86
CA GLU A 721 -11.61 -29.16 44.30
C GLU A 721 -10.99 -29.91 43.12
N PRO A 722 -11.37 -31.18 42.88
CA PRO A 722 -10.87 -31.96 41.75
C PRO A 722 -11.17 -31.25 40.42
N LEU A 723 -10.14 -31.03 39.60
CA LEU A 723 -10.31 -30.38 38.31
C LEU A 723 -10.72 -31.42 37.26
N ASN A 724 -11.94 -31.31 36.76
CA ASN A 724 -12.47 -32.16 35.70
C ASN A 724 -12.22 -31.50 34.34
N ILE A 725 -11.35 -32.10 33.52
CA ILE A 725 -11.00 -31.59 32.18
C ILE A 725 -11.69 -32.47 31.15
N ARG A 726 -12.69 -31.93 30.43
CA ARG A 726 -13.44 -32.65 29.38
C ARG A 726 -13.64 -31.77 28.13
N PRO A 727 -13.27 -32.24 26.92
CA PRO A 727 -12.39 -33.39 26.67
C PRO A 727 -10.98 -33.11 27.19
N ALA A 728 -10.24 -34.16 27.55
CA ALA A 728 -8.86 -34.01 28.01
C ALA A 728 -7.87 -34.24 26.85
N LEU A 729 -6.94 -33.31 26.65
CA LEU A 729 -5.82 -33.52 25.74
C LEU A 729 -4.81 -34.48 26.41
N LEU A 730 -4.66 -35.67 25.85
CA LEU A 730 -3.80 -36.73 26.40
C LEU A 730 -2.48 -36.87 25.64
N GLY A 731 -2.21 -36.01 24.67
CA GLY A 731 -0.94 -35.97 23.95
C GLY A 731 -1.12 -35.63 22.47
N GLY A 732 -0.25 -36.17 21.62
CA GLY A 732 -0.25 -35.88 20.19
C GLY A 732 1.03 -36.31 19.49
N ALA A 733 1.18 -35.83 18.26
CA ALA A 733 2.40 -36.03 17.46
C ALA A 733 2.59 -34.83 16.53
N VAL A 734 3.84 -34.43 16.30
CA VAL A 734 4.19 -33.35 15.37
C VAL A 734 5.34 -33.81 14.48
N ILE A 735 5.11 -33.79 13.16
CA ILE A 735 6.12 -34.04 12.13
C ILE A 735 6.24 -32.75 11.31
N ASP A 736 7.38 -32.08 11.38
CA ASP A 736 7.60 -30.77 10.76
C ASP A 736 9.03 -30.61 10.20
N SER A 737 9.42 -29.39 9.84
CA SER A 737 10.74 -29.08 9.29
C SER A 737 11.91 -29.44 10.21
N LEU A 738 11.69 -29.50 11.53
CA LEU A 738 12.76 -29.71 12.52
C LEU A 738 13.08 -31.19 12.72
N ASN A 739 12.07 -32.06 12.64
CA ASN A 739 12.23 -33.51 12.81
C ASN A 739 12.00 -34.31 11.52
N GLY A 740 11.89 -33.62 10.39
CA GLY A 740 11.81 -34.20 9.05
C GLY A 740 10.38 -34.48 8.61
N TYR A 741 9.98 -33.91 7.47
CA TYR A 741 8.65 -34.05 6.89
C TYR A 741 8.25 -35.50 6.65
N TRP A 742 6.95 -35.77 6.64
CA TRP A 742 6.43 -37.04 6.12
C TRP A 742 6.38 -36.97 4.60
N GLU A 743 7.07 -37.88 3.93
CA GLU A 743 7.14 -37.95 2.47
C GLU A 743 6.14 -38.97 1.95
N VAL A 744 5.23 -38.51 1.08
CA VAL A 744 4.28 -39.36 0.35
C VAL A 744 4.76 -39.45 -1.08
N THR A 745 5.20 -40.63 -1.51
CA THR A 745 5.71 -40.85 -2.86
C THR A 745 4.60 -41.31 -3.81
N GLU A 746 4.81 -41.17 -5.12
CA GLU A 746 3.90 -41.76 -6.12
C GLU A 746 3.79 -43.29 -5.96
N ALA A 747 4.86 -43.96 -5.56
CA ALA A 747 4.85 -45.40 -5.31
C ALA A 747 3.92 -45.76 -4.15
N ASP A 748 3.88 -44.96 -3.08
CA ASP A 748 2.95 -45.15 -1.96
C ASP A 748 1.50 -45.03 -2.44
N LEU A 749 1.24 -44.05 -3.31
CA LEU A 749 -0.08 -43.85 -3.91
C LEU A 749 -0.47 -44.94 -4.92
N GLN A 750 0.49 -45.63 -5.55
CA GLN A 750 0.21 -46.66 -6.58
C GLN A 750 0.32 -48.11 -6.07
N SER A 751 0.85 -48.31 -4.86
CA SER A 751 1.12 -49.62 -4.23
C SER A 751 -0.09 -50.55 -4.00
N GLY A 752 -1.31 -50.09 -4.31
CA GLY A 752 -2.55 -50.80 -3.97
C GLY A 752 -2.93 -50.69 -2.49
N LEU A 753 -2.10 -50.04 -1.66
CA LEU A 753 -2.42 -49.73 -0.27
C LEU A 753 -3.58 -48.73 -0.22
N THR A 754 -4.49 -48.98 0.71
CA THR A 754 -5.71 -48.19 0.90
C THR A 754 -5.80 -47.62 2.30
N HIS A 755 -4.86 -47.97 3.19
CA HIS A 755 -4.91 -47.60 4.59
C HIS A 755 -3.65 -46.86 5.02
N VAL A 756 -3.79 -45.88 5.92
CA VAL A 756 -2.68 -45.20 6.59
C VAL A 756 -2.91 -45.25 8.09
N THR A 757 -1.93 -45.80 8.82
CA THR A 757 -1.95 -45.82 10.27
C THR A 757 -1.03 -44.74 10.82
N PHE A 758 -1.63 -43.75 11.48
CA PHE A 758 -0.91 -42.74 12.23
C PHE A 758 -0.61 -43.20 13.65
N SER A 759 0.36 -42.58 14.31
CA SER A 759 0.74 -42.92 15.68
C SER A 759 0.85 -41.65 16.53
N VAL A 760 0.18 -41.63 17.68
CA VAL A 760 0.19 -40.51 18.63
C VAL A 760 0.90 -40.91 19.91
N LEU A 761 1.61 -39.95 20.53
CA LEU A 761 2.23 -40.14 21.83
C LEU A 761 1.20 -39.81 22.92
N GLU A 762 0.85 -40.80 23.73
CA GLU A 762 -0.01 -40.66 24.90
C GLU A 762 0.87 -40.26 26.09
N VAL A 763 0.77 -39.00 26.49
CA VAL A 763 1.49 -38.42 27.61
C VAL A 763 0.87 -38.92 28.92
N PRO A 764 1.66 -39.23 29.95
CA PRO A 764 1.12 -39.71 31.21
C PRO A 764 0.14 -38.70 31.81
N THR A 765 -1.02 -39.20 32.24
CA THR A 765 -2.00 -38.38 32.93
C THR A 765 -1.40 -37.85 34.24
N PRO A 766 -1.64 -36.58 34.61
CA PRO A 766 -1.14 -36.03 35.86
C PRO A 766 -1.63 -36.85 37.06
N THR A 767 -0.74 -37.62 37.68
CA THR A 767 -1.05 -38.37 38.91
C THR A 767 -0.22 -37.82 40.06
N CYS A 768 -0.91 -37.27 41.07
CA CYS A 768 -0.27 -36.86 42.31
C CYS A 768 -0.15 -38.08 43.24
N LEU A 769 1.02 -38.69 43.35
CA LEU A 769 1.23 -39.84 44.26
C LEU A 769 0.87 -39.46 45.72
N ASP A 770 0.11 -40.31 46.40
CA ASP A 770 -0.15 -40.20 47.84
C ASP A 770 1.07 -40.73 48.62
N SER A 771 1.94 -39.84 49.07
CA SER A 771 2.84 -40.15 50.18
C SER A 771 2.11 -39.81 51.49
N LYS A 772 1.92 -40.79 52.36
CA LYS A 772 1.52 -40.53 53.75
C LYS A 772 2.57 -39.62 54.38
N GLY A 773 2.20 -38.39 54.70
CA GLY A 773 3.12 -37.33 55.11
C GLY A 773 3.54 -36.49 53.91
N CYS A 774 3.13 -35.22 53.92
CA CYS A 774 3.40 -34.23 52.88
C CYS A 774 4.88 -33.81 52.82
N SER A 775 5.77 -34.75 52.48
CA SER A 775 7.13 -34.43 52.03
C SER A 775 7.26 -34.76 50.55
N TYR A 776 7.24 -33.71 49.74
CA TYR A 776 7.47 -33.60 48.29
C TYR A 776 7.45 -34.88 47.41
N PRO A 777 6.27 -35.37 46.96
CA PRO A 777 6.19 -36.08 45.69
C PRO A 777 5.93 -35.07 44.54
N PRO A 778 6.64 -35.15 43.39
CA PRO A 778 6.35 -34.35 42.21
C PRO A 778 5.00 -34.77 41.60
N CYS A 779 4.21 -33.81 41.10
CA CYS A 779 3.06 -34.12 40.25
C CYS A 779 3.60 -34.63 38.91
N ILE A 780 3.70 -35.95 38.74
CA ILE A 780 4.19 -36.55 37.50
C ILE A 780 3.11 -36.33 36.44
N GLY A 781 3.43 -35.66 35.32
CA GLY A 781 2.57 -35.58 34.14
C GLY A 781 2.20 -34.16 33.68
N LEU A 782 2.03 -33.19 34.60
CA LEU A 782 1.62 -31.81 34.22
C LEU A 782 2.65 -31.10 33.33
N ASP A 783 3.93 -31.16 33.71
CA ASP A 783 5.04 -30.60 32.92
C ASP A 783 5.26 -31.38 31.60
N GLU A 784 4.75 -32.61 31.53
CA GLU A 784 4.89 -33.50 30.38
C GLU A 784 3.86 -33.22 29.29
N MET A 785 2.67 -32.71 29.65
CA MET A 785 1.60 -32.34 28.70
C MET A 785 2.04 -31.26 27.69
N GLY A 786 2.99 -30.40 28.08
CA GLY A 786 3.57 -29.39 27.18
C GLY A 786 4.71 -29.88 26.30
N LYS A 787 5.17 -31.14 26.47
CA LYS A 787 6.37 -31.67 25.81
C LYS A 787 6.09 -32.51 24.57
N THR A 788 4.86 -32.51 24.04
CA THR A 788 4.48 -33.27 22.82
C THR A 788 5.46 -33.07 21.67
N LYS A 789 5.90 -31.82 21.41
CA LYS A 789 6.89 -31.55 20.36
C LYS A 789 8.26 -32.18 20.68
N LYS A 790 8.78 -31.95 21.89
CA LYS A 790 10.05 -32.56 22.36
C LYS A 790 10.01 -34.09 22.27
N TYR A 791 8.87 -34.70 22.57
CA TYR A 791 8.69 -36.14 22.46
C TYR A 791 8.57 -36.61 21.02
N SER A 792 7.91 -35.85 20.15
CA SER A 792 7.85 -36.14 18.72
C SER A 792 9.24 -36.10 18.08
N ASP A 793 10.10 -35.16 18.50
CA ASP A 793 11.49 -35.07 18.05
C ASP A 793 12.32 -36.27 18.52
N LYS A 794 12.13 -36.70 19.79
CA LYS A 794 12.84 -37.83 20.37
C LYS A 794 12.41 -39.18 19.77
N PHE A 795 11.12 -39.34 19.47
CA PHE A 795 10.50 -40.60 19.03
C PHE A 795 9.94 -40.50 17.59
N ARG A 796 10.68 -39.82 16.71
CA ARG A 796 10.25 -39.52 15.34
C ARG A 796 10.01 -40.78 14.49
N ALA A 797 10.79 -41.83 14.68
CA ALA A 797 10.66 -43.07 13.92
C ALA A 797 9.38 -43.83 14.30
N GLU A 798 8.95 -43.70 15.56
CA GLU A 798 7.82 -44.42 16.13
C GLU A 798 6.48 -43.78 15.73
N ILE A 799 6.48 -42.46 15.49
CA ILE A 799 5.29 -41.69 15.08
C ILE A 799 5.14 -41.56 13.56
N GLU A 800 6.06 -42.11 12.78
CA GLU A 800 5.98 -42.10 11.32
C GLU A 800 4.68 -42.77 10.82
N PRO A 801 3.89 -42.10 9.96
CA PRO A 801 2.70 -42.71 9.38
C PRO A 801 3.09 -43.91 8.50
N VAL A 802 2.35 -45.01 8.63
CA VAL A 802 2.63 -46.27 7.92
C VAL A 802 1.49 -46.58 6.96
N PHE A 803 1.81 -46.75 5.68
CA PHE A 803 0.86 -47.26 4.69
C PHE A 803 0.63 -48.76 4.89
N GLY A 804 -0.61 -49.22 4.75
CA GLY A 804 -1.05 -50.59 5.02
C GLY A 804 -2.15 -51.09 4.10
#